data_AF-A0A7V7DTA0-F1
#
_entry.id   AF-A0A7V7DTA0-F1
#
_cell.length_a   1.000
_cell.length_b   1.000
_cell.length_c   1.000
_cell.angle_alpha   90.00
_cell.angle_beta   90.00
_cell.angle_gamma   90.00
#
_symmetry.space_group_name_H-M   'P 1'
#
loop_
_entity.id
_entity.type
_entity.pdbx_description
1 polymer ?
#
loop_
_entity_poly.entity_id
_entity_poly.type
_entity_poly.pdbx_seq_one_letter_code
_entity_poly.pdbx_strand_id
1 'polypeptide(L)'
;IKDDKVMKVTGVEDALPNQGRLCVKGRFGYDFVQSPDRLTVPMIRKDGKLTDASWDEALDLIASKIKEVLKTDGPEAIAGICSAKSTNESLYLMQKLFRTAIGTNNLASPFAASGLNNPIAELEKAKRIILIGSDITEENPVAGTFIKRAANTGCQLIVVNSRPTKIGTFAALHLLLREGSESVLVHGIIEELVSRGRQAPEPLSKISESYPLEQVAETTGLGVEVIKAAVDILDSPEPTMLVYGSKVASFARTFVMLQEVLGNLGRECGGVNYMGDLNNSQGACDMGLLPAFLPGLAMVEDDKARKPFEQAWGVELNSKPGLTFAQMVRNMSGHADAGEKKIRFLYCVGENLAIARPAIPDITKALEDVDFLVVQDILQNETIQYADVVLPAAAWAEENGTYTNCERRVSRIRRAVPSPGEAKREIRIFTRLANRLGCNWPIASGQEIWDNEIRGLVPQLAEITYEKIEHGGILRPLVDPASLGITSFSDTRSPLRRPGWTSFNYHHRTLLEKCEGLLESIPRTSMVGTYEPPGDPEEVRAKFMQLLEEEEKTEAKAKIDEIMIAYRSRRGGLIPVLQQVQGILGYLPIPAQHYIALGLGIPSSNVFGVVSFYSFFTMVPRGRHIIRVCLGTACFVKGSGKVLETLSRHLKVEVGETTADREFSLEVVRCIGACGLAPVMVVDEDTHGEVEPSRVVEIVESVRGPIASIEES
;
A
#
# COMPACT_ATOMS: atom_id res chain seq x y z
N ILE A 1 23.79 -11.77 -13.86
CA ILE A 1 24.73 -11.72 -12.72
C ILE A 1 26.14 -11.58 -13.29
N LYS A 2 27.00 -10.77 -12.66
CA LYS A 2 28.43 -10.66 -13.01
C LYS A 2 29.20 -10.44 -11.72
N ASP A 3 30.29 -11.17 -11.52
CA ASP A 3 31.16 -11.07 -10.32
C ASP A 3 30.34 -11.14 -9.00
N ASP A 4 29.45 -12.14 -8.92
CA ASP A 4 28.53 -12.36 -7.78
C ASP A 4 27.60 -11.18 -7.43
N LYS A 5 27.39 -10.27 -8.39
CA LYS A 5 26.55 -9.09 -8.25
C LYS A 5 25.37 -9.08 -9.21
N VAL A 6 24.26 -8.51 -8.75
CA VAL A 6 23.07 -8.28 -9.58
C VAL A 6 23.32 -7.04 -10.44
N MET A 7 23.58 -7.26 -11.73
CA MET A 7 23.86 -6.17 -12.68
C MET A 7 22.60 -5.58 -13.33
N LYS A 8 21.60 -6.44 -13.54
CA LYS A 8 20.38 -6.12 -14.26
C LYS A 8 19.35 -7.18 -13.94
N VAL A 9 18.11 -6.75 -13.75
CA VAL A 9 16.94 -7.64 -13.80
C VAL A 9 16.33 -7.47 -15.19
N THR A 10 15.79 -8.54 -15.80
CA THR A 10 14.93 -8.52 -17.00
C THR A 10 13.59 -9.23 -16.70
N GLY A 11 12.53 -8.92 -17.46
CA GLY A 11 11.28 -9.67 -17.35
C GLY A 11 11.35 -10.94 -18.20
N VAL A 12 10.59 -11.97 -17.85
CA VAL A 12 10.49 -13.21 -18.65
C VAL A 12 9.20 -13.15 -19.46
N GLU A 13 9.30 -13.04 -20.78
CA GLU A 13 8.20 -12.65 -21.68
C GLU A 13 6.99 -13.59 -21.61
N ASP A 14 7.21 -14.90 -21.51
CA ASP A 14 6.12 -15.90 -21.49
C ASP A 14 5.71 -16.35 -20.07
N ALA A 15 6.30 -15.75 -19.02
CA ALA A 15 6.00 -16.15 -17.64
C ALA A 15 4.74 -15.47 -17.11
N LEU A 16 3.84 -16.26 -16.52
CA LEU A 16 2.69 -15.73 -15.79
C LEU A 16 3.07 -15.25 -14.37
N PRO A 17 2.37 -14.24 -13.83
CA PRO A 17 1.24 -13.51 -14.43
C PRO A 17 1.63 -12.29 -15.27
N ASN A 18 2.88 -11.84 -15.24
CA ASN A 18 3.26 -10.53 -15.74
C ASN A 18 3.63 -10.48 -17.22
N GLN A 19 3.92 -11.62 -17.85
CA GLN A 19 4.32 -11.78 -19.26
C GLN A 19 5.40 -10.75 -19.65
N GLY A 20 6.54 -10.82 -18.95
CA GLY A 20 7.68 -9.93 -19.18
C GLY A 20 7.57 -8.51 -18.61
N ARG A 21 6.38 -8.06 -18.19
CA ARG A 21 6.20 -6.70 -17.66
C ARG A 21 6.76 -6.58 -16.25
N LEU A 22 7.52 -5.52 -15.99
CA LEU A 22 7.90 -5.13 -14.63
C LEU A 22 7.65 -3.64 -14.45
N CYS A 23 7.28 -3.25 -13.23
CA CYS A 23 7.26 -1.84 -12.83
C CYS A 23 8.67 -1.36 -12.45
N VAL A 24 8.80 -0.07 -12.13
CA VAL A 24 10.05 0.54 -11.68
C VAL A 24 10.69 -0.22 -10.51
N LYS A 25 9.89 -0.66 -9.53
CA LYS A 25 10.34 -1.41 -8.35
C LYS A 25 10.97 -2.75 -8.75
N GLY A 26 10.28 -3.55 -9.57
CA GLY A 26 10.82 -4.84 -10.02
C GLY A 26 11.96 -4.73 -11.04
N ARG A 27 11.99 -3.65 -11.83
CA ARG A 27 13.02 -3.44 -12.86
C ARG A 27 14.33 -2.91 -12.28
N PHE A 28 14.26 -2.02 -11.30
CA PHE A 28 15.41 -1.24 -10.80
C PHE A 28 15.64 -1.32 -9.28
N GLY A 29 14.63 -1.66 -8.48
CA GLY A 29 14.73 -1.71 -7.02
C GLY A 29 15.35 -2.99 -6.50
N TYR A 30 16.56 -3.32 -6.93
CA TYR A 30 17.34 -4.49 -6.48
C TYR A 30 18.71 -4.12 -5.89
N ASP A 31 19.03 -2.83 -5.88
CA ASP A 31 20.24 -2.23 -5.34
C ASP A 31 20.44 -2.55 -3.85
N PHE A 32 19.35 -2.63 -3.07
CA PHE A 32 19.41 -2.97 -1.64
C PHE A 32 20.06 -4.33 -1.35
N VAL A 33 20.05 -5.27 -2.31
CA VAL A 33 20.74 -6.57 -2.18
C VAL A 33 22.25 -6.35 -1.98
N GLN A 34 22.81 -5.32 -2.61
CA GLN A 34 24.23 -4.98 -2.55
C GLN A 34 24.49 -3.72 -1.71
N SER A 35 23.53 -3.30 -0.88
CA SER A 35 23.69 -2.12 -0.03
C SER A 35 24.85 -2.30 0.95
N PRO A 36 25.67 -1.27 1.19
CA PRO A 36 26.65 -1.29 2.27
C PRO A 36 25.99 -1.38 3.66
N ASP A 37 24.71 -1.01 3.78
CA ASP A 37 23.95 -1.04 5.05
C ASP A 37 23.37 -2.44 5.37
N ARG A 38 23.74 -3.47 4.59
CA ARG A 38 23.33 -4.86 4.84
C ARG A 38 23.87 -5.34 6.18
N LEU A 39 23.01 -6.03 6.93
CA LEU A 39 23.43 -6.74 8.13
C LEU A 39 24.29 -7.94 7.73
N THR A 40 25.51 -8.01 8.26
CA THR A 40 26.50 -9.03 7.87
C THR A 40 26.85 -10.01 8.98
N VAL A 41 26.71 -9.62 10.24
CA VAL A 41 27.06 -10.43 11.41
C VAL A 41 25.95 -10.34 12.47
N PRO A 42 25.70 -11.41 13.26
CA PRO A 42 24.81 -11.31 14.41
C PRO A 42 25.29 -10.24 15.39
N MET A 43 24.35 -9.60 16.08
CA MET A 43 24.67 -8.64 17.14
C MET A 43 23.85 -8.96 18.39
N ILE A 44 24.45 -8.76 19.56
CA ILE A 44 23.80 -8.90 20.86
C ILE A 44 23.97 -7.59 21.62
N ARG A 45 22.92 -7.19 22.34
CA ARG A 45 22.95 -6.01 23.21
C ARG A 45 23.73 -6.31 24.49
N LYS A 46 24.81 -5.55 24.72
CA LYS A 46 25.64 -5.57 25.92
C LYS A 46 25.80 -4.13 26.40
N ASP A 47 25.53 -3.86 27.67
CA ASP A 47 25.61 -2.52 28.28
C ASP A 47 24.86 -1.43 27.47
N GLY A 48 23.67 -1.78 26.98
CA GLY A 48 22.80 -0.88 26.22
C GLY A 48 23.18 -0.69 24.75
N LYS A 49 24.27 -1.30 24.25
CA LYS A 49 24.72 -1.19 22.85
C LYS A 49 24.73 -2.53 22.15
N LEU A 50 24.35 -2.55 20.88
CA LEU A 50 24.51 -3.72 20.01
C LEU A 50 25.99 -3.88 19.64
N THR A 51 26.51 -5.07 19.87
CA THR A 51 27.89 -5.45 19.52
C THR A 51 27.89 -6.76 18.75
N ASP A 52 28.82 -6.90 17.80
CA ASP A 52 29.01 -8.13 17.02
C ASP A 52 29.12 -9.36 17.92
N ALA A 53 28.50 -10.45 17.48
CA ALA A 53 28.45 -11.72 18.19
C ALA A 53 28.58 -12.88 17.20
N SER A 54 29.03 -14.03 17.70
CA SER A 54 29.01 -15.24 16.89
C SER A 54 27.58 -15.77 16.74
N TRP A 55 27.34 -16.53 15.67
CA TRP A 55 26.05 -17.19 15.48
C TRP A 55 25.67 -18.15 16.59
N ASP A 56 26.63 -18.87 17.17
CA ASP A 56 26.34 -19.81 18.24
C ASP A 56 25.98 -19.06 19.52
N GLU A 57 26.72 -18.01 19.88
CA GLU A 57 26.40 -17.14 21.03
C GLU A 57 25.00 -16.53 20.91
N ALA A 58 24.66 -15.97 19.75
CA ALA A 58 23.36 -15.35 19.51
C ALA A 58 22.21 -16.36 19.61
N LEU A 59 22.33 -17.53 18.95
CA LEU A 59 21.28 -18.54 18.96
C LEU A 59 21.16 -19.26 20.32
N ASP A 60 22.26 -19.45 21.03
CA ASP A 60 22.26 -20.02 22.38
C ASP A 60 21.59 -19.07 23.38
N LEU A 61 21.85 -17.76 23.28
CA LEU A 61 21.17 -16.74 24.08
C LEU A 61 19.65 -16.73 23.82
N ILE A 62 19.25 -16.73 22.54
CA ILE A 62 17.83 -16.81 22.15
C ILE A 62 17.18 -18.06 22.72
N ALA A 63 17.79 -19.24 22.53
CA ALA A 63 17.25 -20.50 23.02
C ALA A 63 17.18 -20.55 24.56
N SER A 64 18.17 -19.99 25.25
CA SER A 64 18.18 -19.84 26.71
C SER A 64 17.01 -18.97 27.18
N LYS A 65 16.79 -17.83 26.54
CA LYS A 65 15.72 -16.89 26.91
C LYS A 65 14.32 -17.45 26.63
N ILE A 66 14.14 -18.17 25.53
CA ILE A 66 12.90 -18.92 25.27
C ILE A 66 12.65 -19.94 26.39
N LYS A 67 13.65 -20.76 26.77
CA LYS A 67 13.53 -21.76 27.84
C LYS A 67 13.24 -21.12 29.20
N GLU A 68 13.84 -19.97 29.48
CA GLU A 68 13.60 -19.19 30.70
C GLU A 68 12.13 -18.75 30.78
N VAL A 69 11.62 -18.05 29.75
CA VAL A 69 10.25 -17.54 29.71
C VAL A 69 9.22 -18.68 29.71
N LEU A 70 9.49 -19.78 29.00
CA LEU A 70 8.65 -20.98 29.03
C LEU A 70 8.50 -21.54 30.44
N LYS A 71 9.59 -21.55 31.23
CA LYS A 71 9.58 -22.07 32.60
C LYS A 71 8.86 -21.13 33.57
N THR A 72 8.97 -19.81 33.40
CA THR A 72 8.44 -18.83 34.36
C THR A 72 7.00 -18.40 34.06
N ASP A 73 6.64 -18.22 32.79
CA ASP A 73 5.37 -17.58 32.38
C ASP A 73 4.54 -18.42 31.43
N GLY A 74 5.13 -19.48 30.86
CA GLY A 74 4.47 -20.37 29.91
C GLY A 74 4.54 -19.90 28.45
N PRO A 75 4.01 -20.72 27.53
CA PRO A 75 4.09 -20.48 26.09
C PRO A 75 3.33 -19.24 25.61
N GLU A 76 2.28 -18.84 26.33
CA GLU A 76 1.47 -17.66 25.99
C GLU A 76 2.20 -16.34 26.19
N ALA A 77 3.34 -16.32 26.89
CA ALA A 77 4.18 -15.14 27.08
C ALA A 77 5.19 -14.92 25.93
N ILE A 78 5.20 -15.79 24.91
CA ILE A 78 6.10 -15.73 23.77
C ILE A 78 5.28 -15.48 22.50
N ALA A 79 5.70 -14.53 21.67
CA ALA A 79 5.06 -14.20 20.41
C ALA A 79 6.05 -14.11 19.25
N GLY A 80 5.56 -14.40 18.04
CA GLY A 80 6.33 -14.37 16.81
C GLY A 80 5.65 -13.54 15.74
N ILE A 81 6.40 -12.64 15.12
CA ILE A 81 5.97 -11.86 13.96
C ILE A 81 6.87 -12.21 12.78
N CYS A 82 6.28 -12.58 11.66
CA CYS A 82 7.03 -12.92 10.46
C CYS A 82 6.44 -12.25 9.24
N SER A 83 7.30 -11.59 8.45
CA SER A 83 6.88 -10.85 7.27
C SER A 83 6.43 -11.76 6.15
N ALA A 84 5.39 -11.34 5.43
CA ALA A 84 5.01 -11.93 4.17
C ALA A 84 5.99 -11.62 3.01
N LYS A 85 7.21 -11.15 3.31
CA LYS A 85 8.34 -11.10 2.36
C LYS A 85 9.17 -12.39 2.39
N SER A 86 9.09 -13.15 3.49
CA SER A 86 9.76 -14.45 3.66
C SER A 86 9.17 -15.53 2.74
N THR A 87 9.96 -16.56 2.45
CA THR A 87 9.51 -17.67 1.59
C THR A 87 8.46 -18.52 2.30
N ASN A 88 7.67 -19.27 1.54
CA ASN A 88 6.70 -20.21 2.10
C ASN A 88 7.35 -21.20 3.08
N GLU A 89 8.54 -21.70 2.75
CA GLU A 89 9.27 -22.64 3.59
C GLU A 89 9.71 -22.00 4.91
N SER A 90 10.16 -20.74 4.86
CA SER A 90 10.60 -20.00 6.05
C SER A 90 9.43 -19.62 6.95
N LEU A 91 8.31 -19.21 6.34
CA LEU A 91 7.03 -19.01 7.02
C LEU A 91 6.57 -20.31 7.71
N TYR A 92 6.56 -21.42 6.98
CA TYR A 92 6.19 -22.73 7.52
C TYR A 92 7.06 -23.13 8.71
N LEU A 93 8.38 -22.93 8.62
CA LEU A 93 9.31 -23.24 9.72
C LEU A 93 9.09 -22.36 10.95
N MET A 94 8.83 -21.07 10.76
CA MET A 94 8.54 -20.16 11.87
C MET A 94 7.30 -20.61 12.64
N GLN A 95 6.20 -20.91 11.95
CA GLN A 95 5.00 -21.35 12.67
C GLN A 95 5.17 -22.72 13.32
N LYS A 96 5.90 -23.65 12.65
CA LYS A 96 6.18 -24.97 13.19
C LYS A 96 7.01 -24.84 14.46
N LEU A 97 8.03 -23.98 14.47
CA LEU A 97 8.89 -23.73 15.63
C LEU A 97 8.06 -23.28 16.84
N PHE A 98 7.18 -22.30 16.64
CA PHE A 98 6.35 -21.77 17.71
C PHE A 98 5.30 -22.76 18.21
N ARG A 99 4.74 -23.57 17.32
CA ARG A 99 3.72 -24.55 17.69
C ARG A 99 4.29 -25.81 18.32
N THR A 100 5.46 -26.28 17.87
CA THR A 100 6.04 -27.54 18.33
C THR A 100 7.09 -27.36 19.43
N ALA A 101 7.96 -26.36 19.33
CA ALA A 101 9.05 -26.16 20.29
C ALA A 101 8.61 -25.28 21.47
N ILE A 102 7.79 -24.27 21.20
CA ILE A 102 7.31 -23.31 22.19
C ILE A 102 5.94 -23.74 22.72
N GLY A 103 5.03 -24.23 21.88
CA GLY A 103 3.68 -24.65 22.27
C GLY A 103 2.64 -23.53 22.22
N THR A 104 2.87 -22.49 21.40
CA THR A 104 2.00 -21.32 21.30
C THR A 104 1.48 -21.09 19.89
N ASN A 105 0.27 -20.54 19.80
CA ASN A 105 -0.32 -20.04 18.55
C ASN A 105 -0.17 -18.52 18.41
N ASN A 106 0.61 -17.85 19.28
CA ASN A 106 0.90 -16.42 19.22
C ASN A 106 1.84 -16.08 18.05
N LEU A 107 1.30 -16.21 16.83
CA LEU A 107 1.97 -15.95 15.57
C LEU A 107 1.13 -15.01 14.73
N ALA A 108 1.77 -13.99 14.17
CA ALA A 108 1.11 -13.07 13.26
C ALA A 108 2.02 -12.64 12.11
N SER A 109 1.40 -12.40 10.96
CA SER A 109 1.96 -11.59 9.88
C SER A 109 1.03 -10.39 9.69
N PRO A 110 1.41 -9.17 10.10
CA PRO A 110 0.53 -7.99 10.09
C PRO A 110 -0.09 -7.62 8.74
N PHE A 111 0.46 -8.17 7.64
CA PHE A 111 -0.02 -7.96 6.26
C PHE A 111 -0.44 -9.26 5.57
N ALA A 112 -0.62 -10.36 6.32
CA ALA A 112 -1.15 -11.60 5.78
C ALA A 112 -2.62 -11.41 5.45
N ALA A 113 -2.95 -11.67 4.18
CA ALA A 113 -4.28 -11.43 3.64
C ALA A 113 -4.49 -12.35 2.44
N SER A 114 -5.62 -13.06 2.46
CA SER A 114 -6.06 -14.01 1.43
C SER A 114 -7.41 -13.55 0.90
N GLY A 115 -7.59 -13.52 -0.43
CA GLY A 115 -8.86 -13.16 -1.09
C GLY A 115 -9.30 -14.23 -2.11
N LEU A 116 -10.60 -14.31 -2.41
CA LEU A 116 -11.15 -15.21 -3.43
C LEU A 116 -10.79 -14.71 -4.83
N ASN A 117 -9.54 -14.96 -5.23
CA ASN A 117 -8.97 -14.35 -6.41
C ASN A 117 -9.13 -15.22 -7.64
N ASN A 118 -9.62 -14.65 -8.72
CA ASN A 118 -9.46 -15.17 -10.06
C ASN A 118 -8.01 -14.90 -10.54
N PRO A 119 -7.51 -15.65 -11.55
CA PRO A 119 -6.24 -15.36 -12.21
C PRO A 119 -6.11 -13.90 -12.64
N ILE A 120 -4.92 -13.31 -12.49
CA ILE A 120 -4.63 -11.92 -12.91
C ILE A 120 -4.90 -11.73 -14.41
N ALA A 121 -4.70 -12.78 -15.21
CA ALA A 121 -4.97 -12.77 -16.64
C ALA A 121 -6.44 -12.51 -16.98
N GLU A 122 -7.38 -12.77 -16.07
CA GLU A 122 -8.81 -12.48 -16.28
C GLU A 122 -9.15 -11.00 -16.16
N LEU A 123 -8.29 -10.18 -15.52
CA LEU A 123 -8.48 -8.72 -15.45
C LEU A 123 -8.64 -8.10 -16.85
N GLU A 124 -7.85 -8.56 -17.83
CA GLU A 124 -7.90 -8.03 -19.21
C GLU A 124 -9.13 -8.53 -19.99
N LYS A 125 -9.68 -9.69 -19.60
CA LYS A 125 -10.85 -10.30 -20.26
C LYS A 125 -12.19 -9.78 -19.72
N ALA A 126 -12.20 -9.28 -18.49
CA ALA A 126 -13.41 -8.91 -17.78
C ALA A 126 -14.20 -7.82 -18.54
N LYS A 127 -15.50 -8.05 -18.71
CA LYS A 127 -16.42 -7.09 -19.34
C LYS A 127 -16.85 -5.98 -18.40
N ARG A 128 -16.82 -6.24 -17.09
CA ARG A 128 -17.14 -5.28 -16.03
C ARG A 128 -16.21 -5.47 -14.85
N ILE A 129 -15.68 -4.37 -14.35
CA ILE A 129 -14.81 -4.33 -13.17
C ILE A 129 -15.34 -3.25 -12.22
N ILE A 130 -15.48 -3.59 -10.95
CA ILE A 130 -15.61 -2.60 -9.88
C ILE A 130 -14.33 -2.61 -9.04
N LEU A 131 -13.59 -1.51 -9.09
CA LEU A 131 -12.33 -1.30 -8.38
C LEU A 131 -12.56 -0.43 -7.15
N ILE A 132 -12.39 -0.97 -5.95
CA ILE A 132 -12.71 -0.29 -4.69
C ILE A 132 -11.44 -0.05 -3.86
N GLY A 133 -11.20 1.19 -3.45
CA GLY A 133 -10.18 1.52 -2.45
C GLY A 133 -8.75 1.17 -2.85
N SER A 134 -8.41 1.32 -4.13
CA SER A 134 -7.07 1.04 -4.66
C SER A 134 -6.64 2.07 -5.70
N ASP A 135 -5.38 2.50 -5.58
CA ASP A 135 -4.65 3.17 -6.65
C ASP A 135 -3.79 2.13 -7.39
N ILE A 136 -4.48 1.24 -8.10
CA ILE A 136 -3.87 0.05 -8.71
C ILE A 136 -2.73 0.37 -9.68
N THR A 137 -2.69 1.59 -10.21
CA THR A 137 -1.60 2.07 -11.07
C THR A 137 -0.29 2.35 -10.36
N GLU A 138 -0.34 2.63 -9.06
CA GLU A 138 0.82 2.91 -8.20
C GLU A 138 1.13 1.70 -7.29
N GLU A 139 0.08 1.09 -6.74
CA GLU A 139 0.14 -0.05 -5.81
C GLU A 139 0.57 -1.33 -6.55
N ASN A 140 -0.16 -1.71 -7.61
CA ASN A 140 0.10 -2.91 -8.41
C ASN A 140 0.18 -2.60 -9.93
N PRO A 141 1.23 -1.88 -10.40
CA PRO A 141 1.24 -1.31 -11.74
C PRO A 141 1.06 -2.33 -12.88
N VAL A 142 1.56 -3.56 -12.71
CA VAL A 142 1.37 -4.65 -13.68
C VAL A 142 -0.12 -5.03 -13.79
N ALA A 143 -0.81 -5.23 -12.67
CA ALA A 143 -2.27 -5.45 -12.66
C ALA A 143 -3.02 -4.26 -13.28
N GLY A 144 -2.59 -3.04 -12.96
CA GLY A 144 -3.13 -1.81 -13.55
C GLY A 144 -3.02 -1.76 -15.07
N THR A 145 -1.99 -2.38 -15.68
CA THR A 145 -1.90 -2.45 -17.15
C THR A 145 -2.99 -3.32 -17.77
N PHE A 146 -3.36 -4.44 -17.13
CA PHE A 146 -4.42 -5.32 -17.60
C PHE A 146 -5.79 -4.64 -17.52
N ILE A 147 -6.08 -3.93 -16.42
CA ILE A 147 -7.34 -3.19 -16.24
C ILE A 147 -7.45 -2.04 -17.25
N LYS A 148 -6.37 -1.30 -17.51
CA LYS A 148 -6.38 -0.24 -18.55
C LYS A 148 -6.70 -0.78 -19.93
N ARG A 149 -6.15 -1.95 -20.29
CA ARG A 149 -6.44 -2.60 -21.57
C ARG A 149 -7.88 -3.08 -21.64
N ALA A 150 -8.40 -3.70 -20.57
CA ALA A 150 -9.80 -4.07 -20.48
C ALA A 150 -10.71 -2.85 -20.74
N ALA A 151 -10.49 -1.75 -20.02
CA ALA A 151 -11.26 -0.51 -20.18
C ALA A 151 -11.19 0.05 -21.61
N ASN A 152 -10.00 0.09 -22.22
CA ASN A 152 -9.82 0.53 -23.61
C ASN A 152 -10.48 -0.40 -24.65
N THR A 153 -10.78 -1.64 -24.29
CA THR A 153 -11.44 -2.63 -25.17
C THR A 153 -12.94 -2.79 -24.87
N GLY A 154 -13.52 -1.87 -24.09
CA GLY A 154 -14.96 -1.81 -23.82
C GLY A 154 -15.41 -2.38 -22.48
N CYS A 155 -14.49 -2.70 -21.56
CA CYS A 155 -14.87 -3.04 -20.18
C CYS A 155 -15.53 -1.83 -19.49
N GLN A 156 -16.70 -2.03 -18.85
CA GLN A 156 -17.27 -0.99 -17.99
C GLN A 156 -16.56 -1.03 -16.64
N LEU A 157 -15.61 -0.12 -16.49
CA LEU A 157 -14.84 0.05 -15.26
C LEU A 157 -15.54 1.06 -14.33
N ILE A 158 -15.94 0.61 -13.14
CA ILE A 158 -16.37 1.46 -12.03
C ILE A 158 -15.17 1.62 -11.09
N VAL A 159 -14.77 2.86 -10.80
CA VAL A 159 -13.72 3.15 -9.81
C VAL A 159 -14.34 3.82 -8.60
N VAL A 160 -14.14 3.24 -7.43
CA VAL A 160 -14.63 3.72 -6.15
C VAL A 160 -13.43 4.05 -5.28
N ASN A 161 -13.21 5.33 -4.98
CA ASN A 161 -12.08 5.79 -4.19
C ASN A 161 -12.41 7.08 -3.43
N SER A 162 -11.73 7.32 -2.30
CA SER A 162 -11.83 8.57 -1.56
C SER A 162 -11.07 9.75 -2.17
N ARG A 163 -10.24 9.45 -3.18
CA ARG A 163 -9.42 10.43 -3.90
C ARG A 163 -9.37 10.09 -5.39
N PRO A 164 -9.17 11.08 -6.27
CA PRO A 164 -8.91 10.83 -7.68
C PRO A 164 -7.68 9.95 -7.88
N THR A 165 -7.75 9.03 -8.84
CA THR A 165 -6.64 8.12 -9.20
C THR A 165 -6.45 8.11 -10.72
N LYS A 166 -5.22 7.77 -11.17
CA LYS A 166 -4.92 7.71 -12.62
C LYS A 166 -5.76 6.66 -13.35
N ILE A 167 -6.14 5.58 -12.67
CA ILE A 167 -7.02 4.55 -13.25
C ILE A 167 -8.45 5.07 -13.46
N GLY A 168 -8.89 6.06 -12.65
CA GLY A 168 -10.20 6.69 -12.76
C GLY A 168 -10.47 7.38 -14.11
N THR A 169 -9.43 7.80 -14.85
CA THR A 169 -9.60 8.40 -16.18
C THR A 169 -10.03 7.39 -17.25
N PHE A 170 -9.93 6.09 -16.95
CA PHE A 170 -10.39 4.99 -17.81
C PHE A 170 -11.78 4.48 -17.38
N ALA A 171 -12.33 5.00 -16.29
CA ALA A 171 -13.57 4.52 -15.71
C ALA A 171 -14.78 4.98 -16.54
N ALA A 172 -15.74 4.09 -16.74
CA ALA A 172 -17.08 4.45 -17.19
C ALA A 172 -17.83 5.24 -16.11
N LEU A 173 -17.55 4.93 -14.83
CA LEU A 173 -18.12 5.64 -13.68
C LEU A 173 -17.07 5.78 -12.57
N HIS A 174 -16.86 7.01 -12.10
CA HIS A 174 -15.92 7.31 -11.02
C HIS A 174 -16.70 7.82 -9.80
N LEU A 175 -16.71 7.02 -8.73
CA LEU A 175 -17.37 7.30 -7.47
C LEU A 175 -16.35 7.83 -6.47
N LEU A 176 -16.34 9.16 -6.30
CA LEU A 176 -15.54 9.86 -5.29
C LEU A 176 -16.33 9.98 -3.99
N LEU A 177 -16.07 9.07 -3.05
CA LEU A 177 -16.78 9.01 -1.76
C LEU A 177 -15.94 9.57 -0.60
N ARG A 178 -16.55 9.76 0.57
CA ARG A 178 -15.82 10.09 1.80
C ARG A 178 -15.05 8.87 2.32
N GLU A 179 -13.80 9.07 2.72
CA GLU A 179 -12.96 7.98 3.22
C GLU A 179 -13.63 7.20 4.36
N GLY A 180 -13.59 5.87 4.29
CA GLY A 180 -14.19 4.98 5.28
C GLY A 180 -15.66 4.64 5.03
N SER A 181 -16.32 5.24 4.03
CA SER A 181 -17.73 4.95 3.69
C SER A 181 -17.90 3.89 2.60
N GLU A 182 -16.86 3.12 2.24
CA GLU A 182 -16.93 2.13 1.16
C GLU A 182 -17.90 0.99 1.46
N SER A 183 -17.94 0.51 2.70
CA SER A 183 -18.91 -0.52 3.13
C SER A 183 -20.35 -0.02 3.03
N VAL A 184 -20.60 1.24 3.39
CA VAL A 184 -21.92 1.89 3.32
C VAL A 184 -22.40 1.98 1.88
N LEU A 185 -21.53 2.39 0.94
CA LEU A 185 -21.86 2.40 -0.48
C LEU A 185 -22.24 1.01 -0.98
N VAL A 186 -21.45 -0.02 -0.64
CA VAL A 186 -21.72 -1.38 -1.11
C VAL A 186 -23.02 -1.93 -0.52
N HIS A 187 -23.34 -1.64 0.75
CA HIS A 187 -24.63 -2.00 1.32
C HIS A 187 -25.81 -1.32 0.62
N GLY A 188 -25.68 -0.03 0.27
CA GLY A 188 -26.69 0.69 -0.52
C GLY A 188 -26.88 0.11 -1.93
N ILE A 189 -25.79 -0.30 -2.59
CA ILE A 189 -25.85 -1.00 -3.89
C ILE A 189 -26.58 -2.34 -3.75
N ILE A 190 -26.29 -3.11 -2.69
CA ILE A 190 -26.97 -4.39 -2.42
C ILE A 190 -28.46 -4.17 -2.22
N GLU A 191 -28.85 -3.17 -1.41
CA GLU A 191 -30.26 -2.86 -1.16
C GLU A 191 -31.02 -2.52 -2.44
N GLU A 192 -30.45 -1.67 -3.30
CA GLU A 192 -31.06 -1.31 -4.58
C GLU A 192 -31.10 -2.50 -5.56
N LEU A 193 -30.12 -3.40 -5.54
CA LEU A 193 -30.19 -4.64 -6.34
C LEU A 193 -31.34 -5.55 -5.87
N VAL A 194 -31.53 -5.67 -4.55
CA VAL A 194 -32.60 -6.48 -3.94
C VAL A 194 -33.97 -5.86 -4.23
N SER A 195 -34.11 -4.53 -4.15
CA SER A 195 -35.34 -3.81 -4.47
C SER A 195 -35.77 -4.02 -5.93
N ARG A 196 -34.80 -4.22 -6.83
CA ARG A 196 -35.01 -4.57 -8.26
C ARG A 196 -35.29 -6.06 -8.51
N GLY A 197 -35.31 -6.88 -7.47
CA GLY A 197 -35.67 -8.30 -7.55
C GLY A 197 -34.51 -9.29 -7.60
N ARG A 198 -33.26 -8.85 -7.37
CA ARG A 198 -32.15 -9.80 -7.12
C ARG A 198 -32.41 -10.53 -5.80
N GLN A 199 -32.19 -11.84 -5.78
CA GLN A 199 -32.30 -12.62 -4.56
C GLN A 199 -31.09 -12.38 -3.66
N ALA A 200 -31.34 -12.06 -2.40
CA ALA A 200 -30.33 -12.07 -1.35
C ALA A 200 -30.69 -13.14 -0.29
N PRO A 201 -29.71 -13.86 0.27
CA PRO A 201 -29.92 -14.71 1.44
C PRO A 201 -30.58 -13.94 2.59
N GLU A 202 -31.44 -14.60 3.36
CA GLU A 202 -32.26 -14.04 4.46
C GLU A 202 -31.50 -13.19 5.50
N PRO A 203 -30.23 -13.48 5.86
CA PRO A 203 -29.45 -12.59 6.73
C PRO A 203 -29.00 -11.30 6.05
N LEU A 204 -28.83 -11.31 4.72
CA LEU A 204 -28.35 -10.17 3.95
C LEU A 204 -29.46 -9.17 3.63
N SER A 205 -30.67 -9.65 3.33
CA SER A 205 -31.83 -8.78 3.11
C SER A 205 -32.14 -7.91 4.33
N LYS A 206 -32.08 -8.48 5.54
CA LYS A 206 -32.29 -7.72 6.79
C LYS A 206 -31.21 -6.66 7.04
N ILE A 207 -29.98 -6.93 6.64
CA ILE A 207 -28.87 -5.97 6.80
C ILE A 207 -29.03 -4.84 5.78
N SER A 208 -29.42 -5.14 4.55
CA SER A 208 -29.51 -4.15 3.48
C SER A 208 -30.67 -3.16 3.68
N GLU A 209 -31.79 -3.60 4.27
CA GLU A 209 -32.95 -2.74 4.63
C GLU A 209 -32.57 -1.54 5.53
N SER A 210 -31.40 -1.60 6.19
CA SER A 210 -30.86 -0.53 7.02
C SER A 210 -30.07 0.55 6.25
N TYR A 211 -30.03 0.50 4.91
CA TYR A 211 -29.21 1.38 4.07
C TYR A 211 -30.02 2.03 2.93
N PRO A 212 -31.03 2.89 3.23
CA PRO A 212 -31.75 3.63 2.19
C PRO A 212 -30.81 4.55 1.40
N LEU A 213 -31.07 4.69 0.09
CA LEU A 213 -30.17 5.41 -0.83
C LEU A 213 -29.91 6.86 -0.42
N GLU A 214 -30.89 7.54 0.17
CA GLU A 214 -30.74 8.92 0.64
C GLU A 214 -29.70 9.03 1.77
N GLN A 215 -29.74 8.10 2.73
CA GLN A 215 -28.76 8.04 3.83
C GLN A 215 -27.37 7.61 3.33
N VAL A 216 -27.33 6.69 2.36
CA VAL A 216 -26.08 6.27 1.72
C VAL A 216 -25.46 7.45 0.97
N ALA A 217 -26.25 8.20 0.21
CA ALA A 217 -25.81 9.42 -0.48
C ALA A 217 -25.27 10.45 0.50
N GLU A 218 -26.00 10.70 1.60
CA GLU A 218 -25.56 11.62 2.66
C GLU A 218 -24.22 11.18 3.26
N THR A 219 -24.08 9.91 3.65
CA THR A 219 -22.89 9.38 4.34
C THR A 219 -21.67 9.36 3.40
N THR A 220 -21.86 8.88 2.18
CA THR A 220 -20.79 8.73 1.18
C THR A 220 -20.42 10.05 0.51
N GLY A 221 -21.31 11.04 0.53
CA GLY A 221 -21.16 12.29 -0.23
C GLY A 221 -21.44 12.14 -1.72
N LEU A 222 -21.96 11.00 -2.17
CA LEU A 222 -22.34 10.76 -3.57
C LEU A 222 -23.79 11.19 -3.83
N GLY A 223 -24.11 11.59 -5.06
CA GLY A 223 -25.51 11.80 -5.47
C GLY A 223 -26.25 10.47 -5.64
N VAL A 224 -27.53 10.42 -5.24
CA VAL A 224 -28.39 9.23 -5.39
C VAL A 224 -28.39 8.71 -6.83
N GLU A 225 -28.49 9.60 -7.82
CA GLU A 225 -28.50 9.23 -9.24
C GLU A 225 -27.18 8.60 -9.70
N VAL A 226 -26.06 8.98 -9.09
CA VAL A 226 -24.74 8.40 -9.38
C VAL A 226 -24.64 6.98 -8.79
N ILE A 227 -25.21 6.76 -7.60
CA ILE A 227 -25.29 5.43 -6.99
C ILE A 227 -26.19 4.52 -7.84
N LYS A 228 -27.36 5.01 -8.28
CA LYS A 228 -28.25 4.27 -9.19
C LYS A 228 -27.56 3.93 -10.52
N ALA A 229 -26.80 4.86 -11.10
CA ALA A 229 -26.02 4.59 -12.31
C ALA A 229 -24.97 3.49 -12.10
N ALA A 230 -24.38 3.39 -10.90
CA ALA A 230 -23.50 2.26 -10.56
C ALA A 230 -24.28 0.95 -10.52
N VAL A 231 -25.47 0.95 -9.89
CA VAL A 231 -26.34 -0.24 -9.85
C VAL A 231 -26.79 -0.65 -11.25
N ASP A 232 -27.13 0.29 -12.13
CA ASP A 232 -27.51 0.01 -13.52
C ASP A 232 -26.39 -0.72 -14.29
N ILE A 233 -25.12 -0.35 -14.06
CA ILE A 233 -23.97 -1.04 -14.65
C ILE A 233 -23.78 -2.43 -14.03
N LEU A 234 -23.99 -2.57 -12.71
CA LEU A 234 -23.75 -3.81 -11.97
C LEU A 234 -24.85 -4.85 -12.18
N ASP A 235 -26.10 -4.43 -12.34
CA ASP A 235 -27.26 -5.29 -12.53
C ASP A 235 -27.34 -5.85 -13.95
N SER A 236 -26.43 -6.78 -14.26
CA SER A 236 -26.44 -7.50 -15.54
C SER A 236 -26.13 -8.98 -15.36
N PRO A 237 -26.53 -9.85 -16.31
CA PRO A 237 -26.34 -11.30 -16.23
C PRO A 237 -24.89 -11.77 -16.45
N GLU A 238 -24.05 -10.92 -17.07
CA GLU A 238 -22.62 -11.21 -17.22
C GLU A 238 -21.91 -11.13 -15.84
N PRO A 239 -20.70 -11.67 -15.67
CA PRO A 239 -19.98 -11.51 -14.41
C PRO A 239 -19.39 -10.10 -14.27
N THR A 240 -19.35 -9.60 -13.03
CA THR A 240 -18.61 -8.39 -12.65
C THR A 240 -17.47 -8.77 -11.72
N MET A 241 -16.24 -8.46 -12.14
CA MET A 241 -15.06 -8.69 -11.33
C MET A 241 -14.92 -7.58 -10.28
N LEU A 242 -14.98 -7.92 -8.99
CA LEU A 242 -14.66 -6.97 -7.92
C LEU A 242 -13.18 -7.05 -7.61
N VAL A 243 -12.49 -5.92 -7.66
CA VAL A 243 -11.07 -5.77 -7.32
C VAL A 243 -10.94 -4.75 -6.20
N TYR A 244 -10.13 -5.03 -5.18
CA TYR A 244 -9.96 -4.10 -4.06
C TYR A 244 -8.54 -4.12 -3.49
N GLY A 245 -8.13 -2.98 -2.93
CA GLY A 245 -6.81 -2.76 -2.33
C GLY A 245 -6.76 -2.97 -0.82
N SER A 246 -5.56 -2.85 -0.25
CA SER A 246 -5.30 -3.06 1.18
C SER A 246 -6.01 -2.09 2.12
N LYS A 247 -6.34 -0.88 1.66
CA LYS A 247 -7.00 0.16 2.49
C LYS A 247 -8.41 -0.20 2.92
N VAL A 248 -9.14 -0.89 2.06
CA VAL A 248 -10.56 -1.26 2.27
C VAL A 248 -10.69 -2.75 2.60
N ALA A 249 -9.58 -3.37 2.96
CA ALA A 249 -9.49 -4.80 3.09
C ALA A 249 -10.35 -5.32 4.26
N SER A 250 -10.61 -4.48 5.27
CA SER A 250 -11.61 -4.71 6.33
C SER A 250 -13.01 -4.96 5.83
N PHE A 251 -13.36 -4.47 4.66
CA PHE A 251 -14.69 -4.58 4.07
C PHE A 251 -14.82 -5.78 3.13
N ALA A 252 -13.84 -6.68 3.11
CA ALA A 252 -13.85 -7.88 2.28
C ALA A 252 -15.15 -8.70 2.41
N ARG A 253 -15.75 -8.75 3.61
CA ARG A 253 -17.06 -9.41 3.80
C ARG A 253 -18.16 -8.76 2.99
N THR A 254 -18.28 -7.43 3.08
CA THR A 254 -19.28 -6.66 2.35
C THR A 254 -19.11 -6.84 0.84
N PHE A 255 -17.86 -6.99 0.36
CA PHE A 255 -17.57 -7.30 -1.04
C PHE A 255 -17.99 -8.72 -1.46
N VAL A 256 -17.82 -9.72 -0.57
CA VAL A 256 -18.35 -11.08 -0.80
C VAL A 256 -19.87 -11.05 -0.88
N MET A 257 -20.55 -10.30 -0.02
CA MET A 257 -22.01 -10.17 -0.05
C MET A 257 -22.51 -9.62 -1.39
N LEU A 258 -21.87 -8.55 -1.90
CA LEU A 258 -22.21 -8.00 -3.20
C LEU A 258 -22.02 -9.04 -4.31
N GLN A 259 -20.91 -9.77 -4.31
CA GLN A 259 -20.63 -10.79 -5.32
C GLN A 259 -21.56 -12.02 -5.21
N GLU A 260 -22.06 -12.34 -4.01
CA GLU A 260 -23.10 -13.35 -3.78
C GLU A 260 -24.43 -12.91 -4.40
N VAL A 261 -24.88 -11.68 -4.15
CA VAL A 261 -26.11 -11.10 -4.74
C VAL A 261 -26.03 -10.99 -6.26
N LEU A 262 -24.86 -10.66 -6.80
CA LEU A 262 -24.62 -10.62 -8.24
C LEU A 262 -24.49 -12.02 -8.88
N GLY A 263 -24.29 -13.08 -8.08
CA GLY A 263 -24.08 -14.44 -8.57
C GLY A 263 -22.73 -14.62 -9.28
N ASN A 264 -21.68 -13.97 -8.80
CA ASN A 264 -20.37 -13.89 -9.45
C ASN A 264 -19.28 -14.75 -8.77
N LEU A 265 -19.57 -15.35 -7.63
CA LEU A 265 -18.62 -16.25 -6.94
C LEU A 265 -18.38 -17.51 -7.77
N GLY A 266 -17.12 -17.90 -7.93
CA GLY A 266 -16.72 -19.09 -8.71
C GLY A 266 -16.87 -18.96 -10.23
N ARG A 267 -17.18 -17.77 -10.76
CA ARG A 267 -17.28 -17.51 -12.20
C ARG A 267 -15.99 -16.91 -12.75
N GLU A 268 -15.62 -17.26 -13.99
CA GLU A 268 -14.58 -16.55 -14.75
C GLU A 268 -14.96 -15.06 -14.85
N CYS A 269 -13.98 -14.17 -14.72
CA CYS A 269 -14.19 -12.72 -14.70
C CYS A 269 -15.12 -12.21 -13.58
N GLY A 270 -15.31 -12.99 -12.51
CA GLY A 270 -16.10 -12.63 -11.33
C GLY A 270 -15.26 -12.55 -10.05
N GLY A 271 -15.84 -12.95 -8.93
CA GLY A 271 -15.14 -13.12 -7.66
C GLY A 271 -14.75 -11.84 -6.91
N VAL A 272 -14.00 -12.04 -5.81
CA VAL A 272 -13.57 -10.98 -4.87
C VAL A 272 -12.05 -10.93 -4.84
N ASN A 273 -11.49 -10.07 -5.67
CA ASN A 273 -10.08 -10.08 -6.04
C ASN A 273 -9.27 -9.09 -5.21
N TYR A 274 -8.61 -9.59 -4.17
CA TYR A 274 -7.72 -8.80 -3.31
C TYR A 274 -6.36 -8.60 -3.96
N MET A 275 -5.98 -7.33 -4.14
CA MET A 275 -4.64 -6.92 -4.55
C MET A 275 -3.82 -6.56 -3.31
N GLY A 276 -3.06 -7.53 -2.81
CA GLY A 276 -2.21 -7.35 -1.64
C GLY A 276 -0.95 -6.53 -1.91
N ASP A 277 -0.40 -5.94 -0.84
CA ASP A 277 0.77 -5.05 -0.89
C ASP A 277 2.10 -5.81 -0.93
N LEU A 278 2.16 -7.03 -0.37
CA LEU A 278 3.38 -7.83 -0.27
C LEU A 278 3.37 -9.03 -1.23
N ASN A 279 4.56 -9.45 -1.63
CA ASN A 279 4.79 -10.50 -2.63
C ASN A 279 4.28 -11.88 -2.20
N ASN A 280 4.26 -12.17 -0.89
CA ASN A 280 3.89 -13.47 -0.35
C ASN A 280 2.79 -13.41 0.73
N SER A 281 1.92 -12.39 0.71
CA SER A 281 0.79 -12.27 1.66
C SER A 281 -0.11 -13.51 1.67
N GLN A 282 -0.38 -14.08 0.48
CA GLN A 282 -1.13 -15.33 0.36
C GLN A 282 -0.34 -16.50 0.95
N GLY A 283 0.97 -16.56 0.72
CA GLY A 283 1.84 -17.60 1.29
C GLY A 283 1.88 -17.58 2.82
N ALA A 284 1.90 -16.39 3.44
CA ALA A 284 1.81 -16.26 4.90
C ALA A 284 0.51 -16.86 5.46
N CYS A 285 -0.63 -16.64 4.77
CA CYS A 285 -1.89 -17.31 5.12
C CYS A 285 -1.81 -18.83 4.88
N ASP A 286 -1.34 -19.25 3.71
CA ASP A 286 -1.27 -20.65 3.31
C ASP A 286 -0.36 -21.47 4.23
N MET A 287 0.70 -20.86 4.75
CA MET A 287 1.66 -21.49 5.65
C MET A 287 1.28 -21.36 7.12
N GLY A 288 0.13 -20.75 7.47
CA GLY A 288 -0.38 -20.74 8.83
C GLY A 288 0.27 -19.72 9.77
N LEU A 289 0.77 -18.58 9.26
CA LEU A 289 1.14 -17.40 10.08
C LEU A 289 -0.09 -16.60 10.51
N LEU A 290 -1.11 -17.32 10.94
CA LEU A 290 -2.35 -16.79 11.45
C LEU A 290 -2.64 -17.47 12.80
N PRO A 291 -3.04 -16.72 13.83
CA PRO A 291 -3.08 -17.25 15.19
C PRO A 291 -4.19 -18.29 15.40
N ALA A 292 -5.20 -18.35 14.51
CA ALA A 292 -6.26 -19.37 14.55
C ALA A 292 -6.07 -20.52 13.54
N PHE A 293 -5.04 -20.48 12.70
CA PHE A 293 -4.93 -21.41 11.57
C PHE A 293 -3.54 -22.03 11.43
N LEU A 294 -3.53 -23.37 11.33
CA LEU A 294 -2.45 -24.19 10.81
C LEU A 294 -2.31 -23.99 9.29
N PRO A 295 -1.20 -24.48 8.69
CA PRO A 295 -1.02 -24.49 7.24
C PRO A 295 -2.26 -25.03 6.49
N GLY A 296 -2.59 -24.43 5.36
CA GLY A 296 -3.78 -24.78 4.58
C GLY A 296 -5.09 -24.19 5.09
N LEU A 297 -5.04 -23.18 5.97
CA LEU A 297 -6.21 -22.62 6.66
C LEU A 297 -6.97 -23.65 7.52
N ALA A 298 -6.25 -24.66 8.01
CA ALA A 298 -6.75 -25.64 8.96
C ALA A 298 -6.95 -24.99 10.33
N MET A 299 -8.17 -25.00 10.89
CA MET A 299 -8.43 -24.37 12.19
C MET A 299 -7.72 -25.10 13.33
N VAL A 300 -7.05 -24.36 14.21
CA VAL A 300 -6.42 -24.95 15.40
C VAL A 300 -7.44 -25.58 16.36
N GLU A 301 -8.68 -25.11 16.36
CA GLU A 301 -9.76 -25.63 17.21
C GLU A 301 -10.37 -26.93 16.68
N ASP A 302 -10.20 -27.24 15.39
CA ASP A 302 -10.77 -28.44 14.78
C ASP A 302 -9.79 -29.61 14.94
N ASP A 303 -10.14 -30.57 15.81
CA ASP A 303 -9.36 -31.78 16.04
C ASP A 303 -9.09 -32.58 14.75
N LYS A 304 -10.02 -32.62 13.80
CA LYS A 304 -9.81 -33.34 12.53
C LYS A 304 -8.74 -32.66 11.67
N ALA A 305 -8.69 -31.34 11.73
CA ALA A 305 -7.70 -30.54 11.02
C ALA A 305 -6.33 -30.56 11.73
N ARG A 306 -6.31 -30.59 13.07
CA ARG A 306 -5.10 -30.55 13.90
C ARG A 306 -4.38 -31.90 14.01
N LYS A 307 -5.10 -33.02 14.16
CA LYS A 307 -4.52 -34.37 14.35
C LYS A 307 -3.49 -34.80 13.30
N PRO A 308 -3.68 -34.56 11.99
CA PRO A 308 -2.66 -34.88 11.00
C PRO A 308 -1.32 -34.16 11.25
N PHE A 309 -1.36 -32.91 11.73
CA PHE A 309 -0.15 -32.17 12.10
C PHE A 309 0.48 -32.72 13.38
N GLU A 310 -0.32 -33.03 14.40
CA GLU A 310 0.17 -33.66 15.64
C GLU A 310 0.86 -35.02 15.36
N GLN A 311 0.27 -35.82 14.48
CA GLN A 311 0.85 -37.10 14.05
C GLN A 311 2.15 -36.90 13.27
N ALA A 312 2.20 -35.94 12.34
CA ALA A 312 3.40 -35.68 11.54
C ALA A 312 4.54 -35.06 12.36
N TRP A 313 4.21 -34.24 13.36
CA TRP A 313 5.19 -33.53 14.17
C TRP A 313 5.55 -34.24 15.48
N GLY A 314 4.78 -35.26 15.87
CA GLY A 314 5.02 -36.05 17.07
C GLY A 314 4.77 -35.28 18.37
N VAL A 315 3.95 -34.23 18.34
CA VAL A 315 3.65 -33.36 19.49
C VAL A 315 2.16 -33.01 19.50
N GLU A 316 1.57 -32.89 20.69
CA GLU A 316 0.23 -32.34 20.85
C GLU A 316 0.26 -30.83 20.63
N LEU A 317 -0.73 -30.30 19.91
CA LEU A 317 -0.78 -28.90 19.52
C LEU A 317 -1.85 -28.15 20.34
N ASN A 318 -1.56 -26.88 20.65
CA ASN A 318 -2.50 -26.03 21.35
C ASN A 318 -3.79 -25.84 20.50
N SER A 319 -4.92 -26.23 21.06
CA SER A 319 -6.23 -26.17 20.42
C SER A 319 -6.85 -24.78 20.42
N LYS A 320 -6.29 -23.83 21.19
CA LYS A 320 -6.81 -22.47 21.30
C LYS A 320 -6.13 -21.53 20.31
N PRO A 321 -6.89 -20.63 19.66
CA PRO A 321 -6.31 -19.56 18.87
C PRO A 321 -5.38 -18.67 19.70
N GLY A 322 -4.27 -18.21 19.11
CA GLY A 322 -3.32 -17.29 19.75
C GLY A 322 -3.76 -15.83 19.69
N LEU A 323 -2.89 -14.87 20.02
CA LEU A 323 -3.25 -13.45 19.98
C LEU A 323 -3.24 -12.88 18.55
N THR A 324 -4.13 -11.93 18.27
CA THR A 324 -4.04 -11.07 17.07
C THR A 324 -2.86 -10.10 17.20
N PHE A 325 -2.38 -9.53 16.09
CA PHE A 325 -1.23 -8.61 16.12
C PHE A 325 -1.47 -7.41 17.06
N ALA A 326 -2.67 -6.83 17.05
CA ALA A 326 -2.99 -5.71 17.95
C ALA A 326 -3.02 -6.14 19.43
N GLN A 327 -3.54 -7.34 19.73
CA GLN A 327 -3.47 -7.90 21.07
C GLN A 327 -2.02 -8.17 21.50
N MET A 328 -1.16 -8.66 20.60
CA MET A 328 0.27 -8.84 20.89
C MET A 328 0.92 -7.52 21.31
N VAL A 329 0.75 -6.46 20.51
CA VAL A 329 1.33 -5.13 20.80
C VAL A 329 0.83 -4.61 22.15
N ARG A 330 -0.47 -4.69 22.40
CA ARG A 330 -1.06 -4.30 23.69
C ARG A 330 -0.47 -5.11 24.86
N ASN A 331 -0.29 -6.41 24.67
CA ASN A 331 0.15 -7.33 25.71
C ASN A 331 1.66 -7.25 25.96
N MET A 332 2.44 -6.69 25.03
CA MET A 332 3.84 -6.31 25.29
C MET A 332 3.90 -5.18 26.33
N SER A 333 3.06 -4.15 26.18
CA SER A 333 2.99 -3.00 27.12
C SER A 333 2.25 -3.30 28.44
N GLY A 334 2.02 -4.57 28.80
CA GLY A 334 1.40 -4.94 30.07
C GLY A 334 -0.11 -4.69 30.20
N HIS A 335 -0.80 -4.31 29.12
CA HIS A 335 -2.25 -4.05 29.10
C HIS A 335 -3.06 -5.27 28.67
N ALA A 336 -2.64 -6.47 29.09
CA ALA A 336 -3.30 -7.72 28.73
C ALA A 336 -4.72 -7.81 29.33
N ASP A 337 -5.69 -8.30 28.54
CA ASP A 337 -7.05 -8.52 29.03
C ASP A 337 -7.10 -9.67 30.05
N ALA A 338 -8.19 -9.73 30.81
CA ALA A 338 -8.46 -10.84 31.71
C ALA A 338 -8.40 -12.19 30.97
N GLY A 339 -7.44 -13.03 31.36
CA GLY A 339 -7.20 -14.34 30.75
C GLY A 339 -6.07 -14.36 29.71
N GLU A 340 -5.53 -13.20 29.33
CA GLU A 340 -4.35 -13.09 28.48
C GLU A 340 -3.07 -12.90 29.35
N LYS A 341 -1.90 -13.13 28.75
CA LYS A 341 -0.58 -12.99 29.40
C LYS A 341 0.20 -11.81 28.80
N LYS A 342 1.05 -11.18 29.61
CA LYS A 342 2.05 -10.23 29.11
C LYS A 342 2.97 -10.97 28.13
N ILE A 343 3.21 -10.38 26.96
CA ILE A 343 4.25 -10.87 26.05
C ILE A 343 5.60 -10.40 26.57
N ARG A 344 6.43 -11.35 27.01
CA ARG A 344 7.77 -11.11 27.52
C ARG A 344 8.84 -11.30 26.45
N PHE A 345 8.58 -12.15 25.47
CA PHE A 345 9.52 -12.47 24.40
C PHE A 345 8.86 -12.25 23.04
N LEU A 346 9.50 -11.45 22.18
CA LEU A 346 9.08 -11.25 20.80
C LEU A 346 10.19 -11.65 19.82
N TYR A 347 9.86 -12.48 18.83
CA TYR A 347 10.71 -12.71 17.67
C TYR A 347 10.10 -12.05 16.43
N CYS A 348 10.71 -10.97 15.96
CA CYS A 348 10.31 -10.22 14.78
C CYS A 348 11.21 -10.57 13.58
N VAL A 349 10.61 -10.96 12.46
CA VAL A 349 11.32 -11.37 11.23
C VAL A 349 10.83 -10.53 10.05
N GLY A 350 11.74 -9.76 9.44
CA GLY A 350 11.54 -9.03 8.19
C GLY A 350 10.51 -7.87 8.26
N GLU A 351 10.18 -7.42 9.48
CA GLU A 351 9.22 -6.34 9.72
C GLU A 351 9.85 -5.18 10.50
N ASN A 352 9.53 -3.97 10.03
CA ASN A 352 9.92 -2.73 10.69
C ASN A 352 8.76 -2.18 11.52
N LEU A 353 8.45 -2.87 12.62
CA LEU A 353 7.32 -2.56 13.52
C LEU A 353 7.30 -1.11 14.03
N ALA A 354 8.46 -0.48 14.24
CA ALA A 354 8.51 0.90 14.75
C ALA A 354 7.85 1.94 13.82
N ILE A 355 7.78 1.65 12.51
CA ILE A 355 7.17 2.54 11.50
C ILE A 355 6.13 1.83 10.61
N ALA A 356 5.81 0.56 10.89
CA ALA A 356 4.90 -0.23 10.08
C ALA A 356 3.48 0.37 10.07
N ARG A 357 2.76 0.18 8.97
CA ARG A 357 1.34 0.51 8.85
C ARG A 357 0.47 -0.75 8.96
N PRO A 358 -0.75 -0.71 9.51
CA PRO A 358 -1.39 0.44 10.15
C PRO A 358 -0.63 0.89 11.40
N ALA A 359 -0.57 2.21 11.63
CA ALA A 359 0.05 2.74 12.83
C ALA A 359 -0.72 2.25 14.05
N ILE A 360 -0.11 1.36 14.83
CA ILE A 360 -0.67 0.92 16.10
C ILE A 360 -0.23 1.94 17.15
N PRO A 361 -1.18 2.61 17.83
CA PRO A 361 -0.84 3.48 18.96
C PRO A 361 0.08 2.74 19.94
N ASP A 362 1.11 3.42 20.40
CA ASP A 362 2.03 2.91 21.43
C ASP A 362 2.89 1.69 21.02
N ILE A 363 3.04 1.37 19.73
CA ILE A 363 3.92 0.26 19.30
C ILE A 363 5.39 0.46 19.69
N THR A 364 5.88 1.70 19.66
CA THR A 364 7.23 2.02 20.17
C THR A 364 7.32 1.79 21.67
N LYS A 365 6.29 2.16 22.43
CA LYS A 365 6.25 1.89 23.87
C LYS A 365 6.20 0.38 24.16
N ALA A 366 5.44 -0.37 23.37
CA ALA A 366 5.41 -1.83 23.43
C ALA A 366 6.79 -2.45 23.16
N LEU A 367 7.52 -1.94 22.16
CA LEU A 367 8.88 -2.38 21.84
C LEU A 367 9.89 -2.04 22.96
N GLU A 368 9.67 -0.97 23.72
CA GLU A 368 10.48 -0.64 24.91
C GLU A 368 10.16 -1.52 26.12
N ASP A 369 8.90 -1.95 26.27
CA ASP A 369 8.41 -2.65 27.46
C ASP A 369 8.51 -4.18 27.37
N VAL A 370 8.79 -4.74 26.18
CA VAL A 370 9.02 -6.18 26.00
C VAL A 370 10.37 -6.58 26.59
N ASP A 371 10.38 -7.66 27.37
CA ASP A 371 11.57 -8.03 28.15
C ASP A 371 12.72 -8.59 27.31
N PHE A 372 12.42 -9.19 26.15
CA PHE A 372 13.42 -9.69 25.22
C PHE A 372 12.93 -9.66 23.76
N LEU A 373 13.65 -8.95 22.90
CA LEU A 373 13.32 -8.77 21.48
C LEU A 373 14.42 -9.32 20.57
N VAL A 374 14.05 -10.25 19.70
CA VAL A 374 14.88 -10.72 18.58
C VAL A 374 14.40 -10.09 17.29
N VAL A 375 15.31 -9.44 16.54
CA VAL A 375 15.04 -8.90 15.21
C VAL A 375 15.88 -9.63 14.18
N GLN A 376 15.23 -10.29 13.22
CA GLN A 376 15.87 -10.85 12.04
C GLN A 376 15.53 -10.00 10.83
N ASP A 377 16.53 -9.39 10.20
CA ASP A 377 16.33 -8.51 9.04
C ASP A 377 17.54 -8.58 8.09
N ILE A 378 17.40 -7.93 6.93
CA ILE A 378 18.45 -7.81 5.91
C ILE A 378 19.19 -6.47 6.00
N LEU A 379 18.58 -5.43 6.57
CA LEU A 379 19.09 -4.05 6.63
C LEU A 379 18.93 -3.47 8.04
N GLN A 380 19.71 -2.43 8.34
CA GLN A 380 19.46 -1.58 9.52
C GLN A 380 18.10 -0.88 9.40
N ASN A 381 17.35 -0.81 10.51
CA ASN A 381 16.01 -0.21 10.56
C ASN A 381 15.65 0.28 11.98
N GLU A 382 14.54 1.01 12.09
CA GLU A 382 14.09 1.66 13.32
C GLU A 382 13.71 0.66 14.43
N THR A 383 13.27 -0.55 14.12
CA THR A 383 12.97 -1.57 15.14
C THR A 383 14.24 -2.11 15.81
N ILE A 384 15.37 -2.16 15.09
CA ILE A 384 16.63 -2.72 15.60
C ILE A 384 17.13 -1.99 16.86
N GLN A 385 16.83 -0.69 17.02
CA GLN A 385 17.24 0.06 18.20
C GLN A 385 16.71 -0.51 19.52
N TYR A 386 15.60 -1.27 19.47
CA TYR A 386 14.98 -1.94 20.63
C TYR A 386 15.44 -3.39 20.80
N ALA A 387 16.12 -3.98 19.82
CA ALA A 387 16.44 -5.40 19.82
C ALA A 387 17.51 -5.78 20.85
N ASP A 388 17.35 -6.91 21.51
CA ASP A 388 18.40 -7.55 22.32
C ASP A 388 19.32 -8.40 21.47
N VAL A 389 18.78 -9.01 20.41
CA VAL A 389 19.55 -9.80 19.44
C VAL A 389 19.11 -9.44 18.03
N VAL A 390 20.09 -9.20 17.15
CA VAL A 390 19.88 -8.96 15.72
C VAL A 390 20.49 -10.11 14.92
N LEU A 391 19.72 -10.70 14.02
CA LEU A 391 20.15 -11.81 13.16
C LEU A 391 20.17 -11.38 11.68
N PRO A 392 21.33 -11.39 11.01
CA PRO A 392 21.43 -11.02 9.60
C PRO A 392 20.85 -12.12 8.69
N ALA A 393 19.82 -11.77 7.93
CA ALA A 393 19.13 -12.66 7.01
C ALA A 393 19.59 -12.51 5.54
N ALA A 394 19.32 -13.55 4.76
CA ALA A 394 19.47 -13.52 3.31
C ALA A 394 18.37 -12.67 2.66
N ALA A 395 18.74 -11.87 1.65
CA ALA A 395 17.77 -11.16 0.81
C ALA A 395 17.17 -12.09 -0.26
N TRP A 396 16.13 -11.64 -0.97
CA TRP A 396 15.40 -12.46 -1.96
C TRP A 396 16.31 -13.09 -3.04
N ALA A 397 17.36 -12.37 -3.47
CA ALA A 397 18.31 -12.85 -4.49
C ALA A 397 19.35 -13.84 -3.93
N GLU A 398 19.39 -14.02 -2.62
CA GLU A 398 20.32 -14.90 -1.90
C GLU A 398 19.63 -16.17 -1.38
N GLU A 399 18.29 -16.17 -1.46
CA GLU A 399 17.41 -17.19 -0.93
C GLU A 399 16.93 -18.15 -2.03
N ASN A 400 16.48 -19.35 -1.63
CA ASN A 400 15.90 -20.34 -2.53
C ASN A 400 14.66 -20.95 -1.84
N GLY A 401 13.54 -20.98 -2.55
CA GLY A 401 12.26 -21.31 -1.95
C GLY A 401 11.10 -21.01 -2.90
N THR A 402 9.94 -20.77 -2.33
CA THR A 402 8.73 -20.42 -3.08
C THR A 402 7.99 -19.21 -2.51
N TYR A 403 7.29 -18.49 -3.38
CA TYR A 403 6.31 -17.48 -3.03
C TYR A 403 4.96 -17.83 -3.65
N THR A 404 3.89 -17.56 -2.92
CA THR A 404 2.51 -17.57 -3.38
C THR A 404 2.02 -16.13 -3.53
N ASN A 405 1.80 -15.70 -4.78
CA ASN A 405 1.33 -14.34 -5.07
C ASN A 405 -0.19 -14.19 -4.82
N CYS A 406 -0.73 -12.99 -5.11
CA CYS A 406 -2.15 -12.70 -4.87
C CYS A 406 -3.11 -13.59 -5.69
N GLU A 407 -2.80 -14.01 -6.92
CA GLU A 407 -3.67 -14.98 -7.63
C GLU A 407 -3.55 -16.42 -7.11
N ARG A 408 -2.78 -16.65 -6.04
CA ARG A 408 -2.44 -17.98 -5.48
C ARG A 408 -1.49 -18.81 -6.35
N ARG A 409 -0.72 -18.15 -7.22
CA ARG A 409 0.32 -18.83 -7.99
C ARG A 409 1.56 -19.03 -7.14
N VAL A 410 1.92 -20.28 -6.92
CA VAL A 410 3.17 -20.69 -6.28
C VAL A 410 4.29 -20.64 -7.31
N SER A 411 5.27 -19.79 -7.09
CA SER A 411 6.41 -19.56 -7.99
C SER A 411 7.73 -19.80 -7.27
N ARG A 412 8.69 -20.41 -7.96
CA ARG A 412 10.03 -20.68 -7.43
C ARG A 412 10.88 -19.42 -7.42
N ILE A 413 11.57 -19.17 -6.30
CA ILE A 413 12.69 -18.23 -6.23
C ILE A 413 14.02 -18.99 -6.21
N ARG A 414 15.04 -18.39 -6.83
CA ARG A 414 16.36 -19.00 -6.98
C ARG A 414 17.41 -18.06 -6.45
N ARG A 415 18.35 -18.64 -5.72
CA ARG A 415 19.56 -17.96 -5.29
C ARG A 415 20.37 -17.57 -6.52
N ALA A 416 20.63 -16.28 -6.67
CA ALA A 416 21.38 -15.69 -7.77
C ALA A 416 22.75 -15.15 -7.34
N VAL A 417 22.90 -14.78 -6.06
CA VAL A 417 24.13 -14.23 -5.48
C VAL A 417 24.39 -14.82 -4.07
N PRO A 418 25.62 -14.78 -3.55
CA PRO A 418 25.90 -15.15 -2.17
C PRO A 418 25.36 -14.12 -1.16
N SER A 419 25.08 -14.57 0.07
CA SER A 419 24.73 -13.68 1.17
C SER A 419 25.95 -12.90 1.66
N PRO A 420 25.79 -11.64 2.12
CA PRO A 420 26.91 -10.83 2.56
C PRO A 420 27.41 -11.26 3.95
N GLY A 421 28.73 -11.28 4.13
CA GLY A 421 29.37 -11.65 5.39
C GLY A 421 28.94 -13.03 5.89
N GLU A 422 28.43 -13.08 7.11
CA GLU A 422 27.94 -14.29 7.76
C GLU A 422 26.41 -14.45 7.72
N ALA A 423 25.70 -13.56 7.00
CA ALA A 423 24.25 -13.60 6.87
C ALA A 423 23.77 -14.99 6.40
N LYS A 424 22.64 -15.46 6.96
CA LYS A 424 22.14 -16.81 6.69
C LYS A 424 20.75 -16.79 6.09
N ARG A 425 20.50 -17.78 5.24
CA ARG A 425 19.17 -18.14 4.76
C ARG A 425 18.25 -18.43 5.94
N GLU A 426 17.01 -17.95 5.88
CA GLU A 426 16.09 -17.98 7.02
C GLU A 426 15.83 -19.42 7.49
N ILE A 427 15.68 -20.36 6.55
CA ILE A 427 15.52 -21.79 6.85
C ILE A 427 16.65 -22.31 7.77
N ARG A 428 17.89 -21.85 7.58
CA ARG A 428 19.03 -22.29 8.38
C ARG A 428 19.00 -21.71 9.78
N ILE A 429 18.50 -20.48 9.93
CA ILE A 429 18.35 -19.81 11.21
C ILE A 429 17.30 -20.58 12.04
N PHE A 430 16.12 -20.80 11.48
CA PHE A 430 15.04 -21.51 12.16
C PHE A 430 15.39 -22.96 12.51
N THR A 431 16.01 -23.72 11.59
CA THR A 431 16.44 -25.09 11.89
C THR A 431 17.47 -25.14 13.02
N ARG A 432 18.47 -24.23 13.03
CA ARG A 432 19.49 -24.21 14.10
C ARG A 432 18.90 -23.81 15.46
N LEU A 433 17.92 -22.91 15.47
CA LEU A 433 17.21 -22.53 16.70
C LEU A 433 16.32 -23.68 17.21
N ALA A 434 15.54 -24.31 16.32
CA ALA A 434 14.69 -25.45 16.67
C ALA A 434 15.50 -26.61 17.27
N ASN A 435 16.70 -26.88 16.73
CA ASN A 435 17.56 -27.94 17.24
C ASN A 435 18.12 -27.61 18.64
N ARG A 436 18.40 -26.34 18.95
CA ARG A 436 18.76 -25.90 20.31
C ARG A 436 17.61 -26.01 21.31
N LEU A 437 16.39 -25.95 20.81
CA LEU A 437 15.15 -26.17 21.56
C LEU A 437 14.75 -27.65 21.64
N GLY A 438 15.53 -28.57 21.04
CA GLY A 438 15.35 -30.02 21.17
C GLY A 438 14.52 -30.67 20.06
N CYS A 439 14.17 -29.96 19.00
CA CYS A 439 13.32 -30.51 17.93
C CYS A 439 14.03 -31.41 16.93
N ASN A 440 15.38 -31.36 16.86
CA ASN A 440 16.22 -32.21 16.01
C ASN A 440 15.76 -32.33 14.54
N TRP A 441 15.36 -31.22 13.91
CA TRP A 441 14.92 -31.16 12.53
C TRP A 441 16.07 -31.46 11.54
N PRO A 442 15.98 -32.54 10.75
CA PRO A 442 17.01 -32.93 9.79
C PRO A 442 16.82 -32.20 8.44
N ILE A 443 16.73 -30.87 8.44
CA ILE A 443 16.34 -30.10 7.25
C ILE A 443 17.57 -29.61 6.50
N ALA A 444 17.78 -30.11 5.28
CA ALA A 444 18.88 -29.69 4.43
C ALA A 444 18.50 -28.56 3.46
N SER A 445 17.23 -28.46 3.03
CA SER A 445 16.80 -27.45 2.05
C SER A 445 15.31 -27.08 2.14
N GLY A 446 14.95 -25.96 1.51
CA GLY A 446 13.54 -25.56 1.34
C GLY A 446 12.72 -26.54 0.49
N GLN A 447 13.34 -27.14 -0.53
CA GLN A 447 12.67 -28.17 -1.34
C GLN A 447 12.33 -29.40 -0.51
N GLU A 448 13.23 -29.84 0.36
CA GLU A 448 13.03 -31.03 1.19
C GLU A 448 11.81 -30.88 2.13
N ILE A 449 11.66 -29.72 2.78
CA ILE A 449 10.48 -29.47 3.61
C ILE A 449 9.21 -29.32 2.77
N TRP A 450 9.32 -28.75 1.58
CA TRP A 450 8.19 -28.66 0.66
C TRP A 450 7.69 -30.04 0.24
N ASP A 451 8.61 -30.91 -0.19
CA ASP A 451 8.32 -32.24 -0.73
C ASP A 451 7.93 -33.26 0.34
N ASN A 452 8.61 -33.26 1.49
CA ASN A 452 8.41 -34.27 2.51
C ASN A 452 7.30 -33.92 3.51
N GLU A 453 6.92 -32.64 3.61
CA GLU A 453 6.06 -32.17 4.71
C GLU A 453 4.90 -31.28 4.24
N ILE A 454 5.20 -30.12 3.64
CA ILE A 454 4.16 -29.12 3.29
C ILE A 454 3.11 -29.73 2.34
N ARG A 455 3.57 -30.40 1.26
CA ARG A 455 2.68 -31.03 0.28
C ARG A 455 1.82 -32.15 0.86
N GLY A 456 2.36 -32.89 1.84
CA GLY A 456 1.63 -33.97 2.50
C GLY A 456 0.56 -33.47 3.49
N LEU A 457 0.83 -32.36 4.17
CA LEU A 457 -0.05 -31.79 5.20
C LEU A 457 -1.06 -30.78 4.65
N VAL A 458 -0.79 -30.20 3.47
CA VAL A 458 -1.60 -29.15 2.87
C VAL A 458 -2.15 -29.66 1.52
N PRO A 459 -3.35 -30.28 1.49
CA PRO A 459 -3.88 -30.95 0.29
C PRO A 459 -3.92 -30.08 -0.97
N GLN A 460 -4.23 -28.79 -0.81
CA GLN A 460 -4.27 -27.81 -1.91
C GLN A 460 -2.89 -27.53 -2.56
N LEU A 461 -1.79 -27.97 -1.95
CA LEU A 461 -0.43 -27.86 -2.46
C LEU A 461 0.16 -29.21 -2.89
N ALA A 462 -0.52 -30.33 -2.65
CA ALA A 462 0.00 -31.68 -2.84
C ALA A 462 0.61 -31.92 -4.24
N GLU A 463 -0.05 -31.37 -5.26
CA GLU A 463 0.32 -31.54 -6.67
C GLU A 463 1.43 -30.60 -7.16
N ILE A 464 1.89 -29.64 -6.35
CA ILE A 464 2.87 -28.63 -6.75
C ILE A 464 4.27 -29.10 -6.38
N THR A 465 4.99 -29.75 -7.29
CA THR A 465 6.38 -30.15 -7.08
C THR A 465 7.34 -29.06 -7.54
N TYR A 466 8.58 -29.03 -7.02
CA TYR A 466 9.62 -28.11 -7.49
C TYR A 466 9.91 -28.26 -9.00
N GLU A 467 9.86 -29.50 -9.52
CA GLU A 467 9.98 -29.80 -10.95
C GLU A 467 8.88 -29.12 -11.77
N LYS A 468 7.63 -29.19 -11.30
CA LYS A 468 6.49 -28.58 -12.01
C LYS A 468 6.50 -27.05 -11.98
N ILE A 469 7.14 -26.42 -10.98
CA ILE A 469 7.31 -24.95 -10.90
C ILE A 469 8.66 -24.46 -11.44
N GLU A 470 9.39 -25.31 -12.17
CA GLU A 470 10.69 -24.95 -12.73
C GLU A 470 10.54 -23.83 -13.77
N HIS A 471 9.61 -23.98 -14.71
CA HIS A 471 9.42 -23.06 -15.84
C HIS A 471 8.13 -22.25 -15.71
N GLY A 472 7.95 -21.59 -14.56
CA GLY A 472 6.79 -20.76 -14.24
C GLY A 472 6.16 -21.18 -12.92
N GLY A 473 5.21 -20.39 -12.43
CA GLY A 473 4.47 -20.74 -11.23
C GLY A 473 3.21 -21.54 -11.53
N ILE A 474 2.75 -22.35 -10.57
CA ILE A 474 1.48 -23.07 -10.65
C ILE A 474 0.41 -22.34 -9.86
N LEU A 475 -0.72 -22.08 -10.51
CA LEU A 475 -1.91 -21.62 -9.84
C LEU A 475 -2.48 -22.77 -9.02
N ARG A 476 -2.45 -22.68 -7.68
CA ARG A 476 -3.09 -23.71 -6.86
C ARG A 476 -4.61 -23.65 -7.04
N PRO A 477 -5.30 -24.80 -7.06
CA PRO A 477 -6.75 -24.80 -7.22
C PRO A 477 -7.41 -24.02 -6.08
N LEU A 478 -8.49 -23.31 -6.41
CA LEU A 478 -9.54 -23.09 -5.42
C LEU A 478 -10.08 -24.48 -5.12
N VAL A 479 -9.62 -25.08 -4.01
CA VAL A 479 -10.48 -26.05 -3.33
C VAL A 479 -11.78 -25.28 -3.14
N ASP A 480 -12.89 -25.84 -3.62
CA ASP A 480 -14.25 -25.27 -3.61
C ASP A 480 -14.37 -24.01 -2.72
N PRO A 481 -14.85 -22.85 -3.20
CA PRO A 481 -15.13 -21.71 -2.32
C PRO A 481 -15.80 -22.13 -0.99
N ALA A 482 -16.64 -23.17 -1.00
CA ALA A 482 -17.20 -23.85 0.19
C ALA A 482 -16.19 -24.47 1.16
N SER A 483 -15.14 -25.08 0.63
CA SER A 483 -14.08 -25.77 1.36
C SER A 483 -13.01 -24.82 1.91
N LEU A 484 -12.87 -23.62 1.33
CA LEU A 484 -12.09 -22.50 1.91
C LEU A 484 -12.86 -21.75 2.99
N GLY A 485 -14.06 -22.23 3.33
CA GLY A 485 -14.97 -21.61 4.28
C GLY A 485 -15.68 -20.37 3.74
N ILE A 486 -15.70 -20.14 2.43
CA ILE A 486 -16.35 -18.99 1.77
C ILE A 486 -17.41 -19.48 0.80
N THR A 487 -18.42 -20.21 1.31
CA THR A 487 -19.60 -20.60 0.50
C THR A 487 -20.73 -19.59 0.49
N SER A 488 -20.79 -18.76 1.52
CA SER A 488 -21.93 -17.89 1.81
C SER A 488 -21.61 -17.06 3.04
N PHE A 489 -22.37 -15.98 3.27
CA PHE A 489 -22.39 -15.26 4.56
C PHE A 489 -22.56 -16.18 5.81
N SER A 490 -23.15 -17.36 5.63
CA SER A 490 -23.44 -18.33 6.70
C SER A 490 -22.28 -19.27 7.06
N ASP A 491 -21.19 -19.35 6.30
CA ASP A 491 -20.10 -20.28 6.59
C ASP A 491 -19.16 -19.79 7.71
N THR A 492 -19.21 -20.49 8.86
CA THR A 492 -18.43 -20.23 10.08
C THR A 492 -16.93 -20.50 9.93
N ARG A 493 -16.49 -21.16 8.85
CA ARG A 493 -15.11 -21.58 8.64
C ARG A 493 -14.23 -20.50 7.98
N SER A 494 -14.82 -19.40 7.49
CA SER A 494 -14.05 -18.35 6.83
C SER A 494 -13.10 -17.60 7.77
N PRO A 495 -11.82 -17.38 7.39
CA PRO A 495 -10.95 -16.38 8.02
C PRO A 495 -11.53 -14.96 7.95
N LEU A 496 -12.45 -14.73 7.01
CA LEU A 496 -13.19 -13.47 6.91
C LEU A 496 -14.18 -13.33 8.06
N ARG A 497 -14.75 -14.42 8.63
CA ARG A 497 -15.86 -14.38 9.63
C ARG A 497 -15.43 -14.11 11.08
N ARG A 498 -14.14 -14.12 11.43
CA ARG A 498 -13.66 -13.76 12.78
C ARG A 498 -12.94 -12.41 12.79
N PRO A 499 -13.55 -11.32 13.34
CA PRO A 499 -12.91 -10.02 13.45
C PRO A 499 -11.57 -10.12 14.20
N GLY A 500 -10.48 -9.61 13.60
CA GLY A 500 -9.14 -9.50 14.20
C GLY A 500 -8.11 -10.57 13.77
N TRP A 501 -8.55 -11.69 13.22
CA TRP A 501 -7.70 -12.89 13.01
C TRP A 501 -7.02 -12.98 11.64
N THR A 502 -7.42 -12.09 10.76
CA THR A 502 -6.73 -11.72 9.52
C THR A 502 -6.54 -10.21 9.56
N SER A 503 -5.43 -9.72 9.01
CA SER A 503 -5.02 -8.31 8.99
C SER A 503 -6.11 -7.35 8.49
N PHE A 504 -7.10 -7.91 7.80
CA PHE A 504 -8.27 -7.23 7.30
C PHE A 504 -8.98 -6.37 8.38
N ASN A 505 -9.04 -6.73 9.66
CA ASN A 505 -10.04 -6.13 10.56
C ASN A 505 -9.62 -4.92 11.42
N TYR A 506 -8.59 -4.14 11.09
CA TYR A 506 -8.08 -3.12 12.04
C TYR A 506 -8.60 -1.68 11.88
N HIS A 507 -9.80 -1.41 11.33
CA HIS A 507 -10.25 0.00 11.15
C HIS A 507 -11.64 0.41 11.65
N HIS A 508 -12.41 -0.43 12.36
CA HIS A 508 -13.81 -0.07 12.63
C HIS A 508 -14.19 0.31 14.08
N ARG A 509 -13.52 -0.16 15.13
CA ARG A 509 -13.94 0.20 16.50
C ARG A 509 -13.40 1.52 17.01
N THR A 510 -12.13 1.80 16.76
CA THR A 510 -11.47 3.00 17.31
C THR A 510 -11.74 4.28 16.53
N LEU A 511 -12.13 4.22 15.25
CA LEU A 511 -12.48 5.44 14.50
C LEU A 511 -13.88 5.93 14.83
N LEU A 512 -14.91 5.09 14.85
CA LEU A 512 -16.27 5.56 15.12
C LEU A 512 -16.45 6.06 16.57
N GLU A 513 -15.84 5.40 17.55
CA GLU A 513 -15.89 5.85 18.96
C GLU A 513 -15.03 7.09 19.24
N LYS A 514 -14.04 7.40 18.39
CA LYS A 514 -13.19 8.62 18.53
C LYS A 514 -13.57 9.75 17.57
N CYS A 515 -14.32 9.48 16.51
CA CYS A 515 -14.69 10.50 15.52
C CYS A 515 -15.89 11.36 15.95
N GLU A 516 -16.64 10.99 17.00
CA GLU A 516 -17.69 11.86 17.56
C GLU A 516 -17.15 13.18 18.16
N GLY A 517 -15.82 13.28 18.42
CA GLY A 517 -15.19 14.53 18.88
C GLY A 517 -14.04 15.06 18.02
N LEU A 518 -13.59 14.32 17.00
CA LEU A 518 -12.44 14.69 16.17
C LEU A 518 -12.80 15.43 14.87
N LEU A 519 -14.07 15.42 14.45
CA LEU A 519 -14.53 16.22 13.31
C LEU A 519 -14.50 17.73 13.57
N GLU A 520 -14.46 18.16 14.83
CA GLU A 520 -14.37 19.58 15.22
C GLU A 520 -12.92 20.08 15.41
N SER A 521 -11.92 19.19 15.48
CA SER A 521 -10.54 19.52 15.84
C SER A 521 -9.50 19.29 14.73
N ILE A 522 -9.93 18.92 13.52
CA ILE A 522 -9.08 18.99 12.33
C ILE A 522 -8.95 20.47 11.95
N PRO A 523 -7.75 21.07 11.97
CA PRO A 523 -7.57 22.38 11.38
C PRO A 523 -7.93 22.26 9.91
N ARG A 524 -8.97 22.98 9.48
CA ARG A 524 -9.27 23.16 8.06
C ARG A 524 -7.99 23.67 7.42
N THR A 525 -7.36 22.89 6.56
CA THR A 525 -6.21 23.35 5.78
C THR A 525 -6.62 24.65 5.12
N SER A 526 -5.87 25.72 5.36
CA SER A 526 -6.14 27.04 4.81
C SER A 526 -6.12 26.97 3.28
N MET A 527 -7.33 27.00 2.73
CA MET A 527 -7.74 27.37 1.38
C MET A 527 -6.65 27.38 0.29
N VAL A 528 -6.64 26.34 -0.54
CA VAL A 528 -6.49 26.55 -1.99
C VAL A 528 -7.82 27.15 -2.44
N GLY A 529 -7.79 28.30 -3.13
CA GLY A 529 -8.95 29.17 -3.39
C GLY A 529 -10.28 28.44 -3.59
N THR A 530 -11.26 28.76 -2.75
CA THR A 530 -12.62 28.24 -2.86
C THR A 530 -13.21 28.63 -4.21
N TYR A 531 -13.81 27.66 -4.92
CA TYR A 531 -14.54 27.95 -6.16
C TYR A 531 -15.70 28.92 -5.85
N GLU A 532 -15.59 30.15 -6.34
CA GLU A 532 -16.68 31.11 -6.35
C GLU A 532 -17.39 31.02 -7.71
N PRO A 533 -18.72 30.83 -7.75
CA PRO A 533 -19.44 30.84 -9.03
C PRO A 533 -19.35 32.22 -9.69
N PRO A 534 -19.35 32.29 -11.04
CA PRO A 534 -19.31 33.58 -11.73
C PRO A 534 -20.58 34.39 -11.47
N GLY A 535 -20.41 35.70 -11.28
CA GLY A 535 -21.50 36.67 -11.28
C GLY A 535 -22.08 36.90 -12.68
N ASP A 536 -22.79 38.00 -12.87
CA ASP A 536 -23.35 38.32 -14.19
C ASP A 536 -22.25 38.61 -15.24
N PRO A 537 -22.54 38.53 -16.55
CA PRO A 537 -21.54 38.74 -17.60
C PRO A 537 -20.88 40.13 -17.60
N GLU A 538 -21.50 41.15 -17.02
CA GLU A 538 -20.91 42.50 -16.92
C GLU A 538 -19.93 42.56 -15.74
N GLU A 539 -20.29 41.94 -14.61
CA GLU A 539 -19.46 41.79 -13.42
C GLU A 539 -18.21 40.95 -13.71
N VAL A 540 -18.34 39.86 -14.48
CA VAL A 540 -17.18 39.03 -14.90
C VAL A 540 -16.21 39.85 -15.75
N ARG A 541 -16.72 40.70 -16.66
CA ARG A 541 -15.87 41.58 -17.48
C ARG A 541 -15.21 42.68 -16.64
N ALA A 542 -15.94 43.27 -15.70
CA ALA A 542 -15.41 44.29 -14.80
C ALA A 542 -14.30 43.73 -13.90
N LYS A 543 -14.52 42.57 -13.26
CA LYS A 543 -13.52 41.89 -12.44
C LYS A 543 -12.27 41.47 -13.23
N PHE A 544 -12.44 41.09 -14.49
CA PHE A 544 -11.30 40.79 -15.36
C PHE A 544 -10.53 42.05 -15.77
N MET A 545 -11.20 43.17 -16.04
CA MET A 545 -10.53 44.45 -16.30
C MET A 545 -9.77 44.95 -15.08
N GLN A 546 -10.38 44.88 -13.90
CA GLN A 546 -9.74 45.23 -12.64
C GLN A 546 -8.48 44.39 -12.41
N LEU A 547 -8.54 43.07 -12.66
CA LEU A 547 -7.37 42.20 -12.59
C LEU A 547 -6.25 42.66 -13.55
N LEU A 548 -6.59 43.07 -14.77
CA LEU A 548 -5.58 43.54 -15.73
C LEU A 548 -4.99 44.90 -15.34
N GLU A 549 -5.73 45.75 -14.66
CA GLU A 549 -5.23 47.02 -14.10
C GLU A 549 -4.30 46.78 -12.91
N GLU A 550 -4.70 45.91 -11.98
CA GLU A 550 -3.89 45.49 -10.82
C GLU A 550 -2.57 44.83 -11.23
N GLU A 551 -2.55 44.14 -12.37
CA GLU A 551 -1.36 43.46 -12.92
C GLU A 551 -0.60 44.31 -13.96
N GLU A 552 -0.96 45.59 -14.15
CA GLU A 552 -0.37 46.51 -15.15
C GLU A 552 -0.35 45.95 -16.59
N LYS A 553 -1.33 45.11 -16.94
CA LYS A 553 -1.44 44.37 -18.21
C LYS A 553 -2.70 44.72 -18.99
N THR A 554 -3.14 45.98 -18.97
CA THR A 554 -4.38 46.43 -19.63
C THR A 554 -4.43 46.13 -21.13
N GLU A 555 -3.26 46.12 -21.80
CA GLU A 555 -3.13 45.78 -23.22
C GLU A 555 -3.31 44.27 -23.53
N ALA A 556 -3.24 43.39 -22.53
CA ALA A 556 -3.35 41.95 -22.69
C ALA A 556 -4.75 41.49 -23.12
N LYS A 557 -5.79 42.29 -22.83
CA LYS A 557 -7.18 41.95 -23.15
C LYS A 557 -7.38 41.62 -24.63
N ALA A 558 -6.88 42.47 -25.52
CA ALA A 558 -7.08 42.31 -26.96
C ALA A 558 -6.49 40.97 -27.46
N LYS A 559 -5.31 40.60 -26.95
CA LYS A 559 -4.65 39.33 -27.28
C LYS A 559 -5.41 38.12 -26.74
N ILE A 560 -5.92 38.23 -25.51
CA ILE A 560 -6.72 37.16 -24.88
C ILE A 560 -8.05 36.96 -25.62
N ASP A 561 -8.70 38.04 -26.06
CA ASP A 561 -9.92 37.99 -26.87
C ASP A 561 -9.67 37.31 -28.22
N GLU A 562 -8.57 37.63 -28.91
CA GLU A 562 -8.16 36.97 -30.15
C GLU A 562 -7.92 35.46 -29.97
N ILE A 563 -7.23 35.06 -28.89
CA ILE A 563 -6.99 33.65 -28.54
C ILE A 563 -8.32 32.93 -28.34
N MET A 564 -9.25 33.51 -27.58
CA MET A 564 -10.55 32.87 -27.36
C MET A 564 -11.35 32.74 -28.66
N ILE A 565 -11.34 33.76 -29.52
CA ILE A 565 -12.02 33.73 -30.83
C ILE A 565 -11.44 32.60 -31.71
N ALA A 566 -10.12 32.44 -31.74
CA ALA A 566 -9.45 31.43 -32.56
C ALA A 566 -9.80 29.97 -32.17
N TYR A 567 -10.13 29.73 -30.89
CA TYR A 567 -10.39 28.39 -30.37
C TYR A 567 -11.87 28.11 -30.04
N ARG A 568 -12.76 29.11 -30.16
CA ARG A 568 -14.18 29.02 -29.77
C ARG A 568 -14.95 27.86 -30.41
N SER A 569 -14.65 27.51 -31.66
CA SER A 569 -15.32 26.44 -32.42
C SER A 569 -14.56 25.11 -32.46
N ARG A 570 -13.41 25.01 -31.78
CA ARG A 570 -12.56 23.79 -31.78
C ARG A 570 -12.89 22.91 -30.58
N ARG A 571 -13.30 21.67 -30.84
CA ARG A 571 -13.50 20.65 -29.80
C ARG A 571 -12.16 20.40 -29.07
N GLY A 572 -12.12 20.63 -27.76
CA GLY A 572 -10.90 20.53 -26.95
C GLY A 572 -10.02 21.79 -26.93
N GLY A 573 -10.51 22.94 -27.41
CA GLY A 573 -9.75 24.20 -27.45
C GLY A 573 -9.42 24.84 -26.11
N LEU A 574 -9.99 24.35 -24.99
CA LEU A 574 -9.83 24.94 -23.66
C LEU A 574 -8.37 24.90 -23.15
N ILE A 575 -7.69 23.75 -23.24
CA ILE A 575 -6.30 23.62 -22.75
C ILE A 575 -5.34 24.58 -23.47
N PRO A 576 -5.34 24.65 -24.83
CA PRO A 576 -4.55 25.64 -25.56
C PRO A 576 -4.83 27.10 -25.19
N VAL A 577 -6.09 27.44 -24.90
CA VAL A 577 -6.48 28.78 -24.44
C VAL A 577 -5.90 29.05 -23.06
N LEU A 578 -6.07 28.13 -22.10
CA LEU A 578 -5.53 28.27 -20.76
C LEU A 578 -4.00 28.39 -20.75
N GLN A 579 -3.30 27.62 -21.60
CA GLN A 579 -1.85 27.70 -21.74
C GLN A 579 -1.39 29.07 -22.25
N GLN A 580 -2.04 29.59 -23.30
CA GLN A 580 -1.67 30.88 -23.88
C GLN A 580 -2.03 32.05 -22.97
N VAL A 581 -3.20 32.00 -22.33
CA VAL A 581 -3.62 33.04 -21.38
C VAL A 581 -2.74 33.02 -20.14
N GLN A 582 -2.36 31.85 -19.61
CA GLN A 582 -1.37 31.76 -18.53
C GLN A 582 0.01 32.25 -18.98
N GLY A 583 0.41 32.04 -20.24
CA GLY A 583 1.65 32.60 -20.78
C GLY A 583 1.66 34.14 -20.78
N ILE A 584 0.50 34.77 -20.92
CA ILE A 584 0.34 36.24 -20.90
C ILE A 584 0.26 36.77 -19.45
N LEU A 585 -0.57 36.14 -18.62
CA LEU A 585 -0.85 36.60 -17.26
C LEU A 585 0.20 36.10 -16.24
N GLY A 586 0.86 34.98 -16.50
CA GLY A 586 1.76 34.27 -15.58
C GLY A 586 1.05 33.25 -14.69
N TYR A 587 -0.26 33.39 -14.51
CA TYR A 587 -1.13 32.53 -13.70
C TYR A 587 -2.59 32.69 -14.17
N LEU A 588 -3.50 31.90 -13.61
CA LEU A 588 -4.92 31.84 -13.96
C LEU A 588 -5.80 32.05 -12.71
N PRO A 589 -5.97 33.30 -12.25
CA PRO A 589 -6.86 33.59 -11.13
C PRO A 589 -8.33 33.43 -11.51
N ILE A 590 -9.22 33.34 -10.51
CA ILE A 590 -10.66 33.11 -10.70
C ILE A 590 -11.30 34.09 -11.71
N PRO A 591 -11.03 35.41 -11.70
CA PRO A 591 -11.59 36.33 -12.70
C PRO A 591 -11.18 36.00 -14.13
N ALA A 592 -9.94 35.57 -14.35
CA ALA A 592 -9.45 35.15 -15.67
C ALA A 592 -10.13 33.85 -16.14
N GLN A 593 -10.32 32.90 -15.23
CA GLN A 593 -11.04 31.66 -15.53
C GLN A 593 -12.51 31.91 -15.92
N HIS A 594 -13.18 32.82 -15.19
CA HIS A 594 -14.55 33.23 -15.49
C HIS A 594 -14.65 33.94 -16.85
N TYR A 595 -13.70 34.81 -17.16
CA TYR A 595 -13.63 35.50 -18.44
C TYR A 595 -13.43 34.52 -19.61
N ILE A 596 -12.55 33.52 -19.46
CA ILE A 596 -12.32 32.46 -20.45
C ILE A 596 -13.58 31.61 -20.64
N ALA A 597 -14.26 31.24 -19.55
CA ALA A 597 -15.52 30.49 -19.60
C ALA A 597 -16.59 31.26 -20.39
N LEU A 598 -16.71 32.57 -20.12
CA LEU A 598 -17.64 33.46 -20.82
C LEU A 598 -17.30 33.59 -22.32
N GLY A 599 -16.03 33.79 -22.67
CA GLY A 599 -15.58 33.94 -24.06
C GLY A 599 -15.73 32.66 -24.90
N LEU A 600 -15.50 31.49 -24.29
CA LEU A 600 -15.63 30.19 -24.95
C LEU A 600 -17.07 29.64 -24.92
N GLY A 601 -17.96 30.21 -24.09
CA GLY A 601 -19.34 29.75 -23.96
C GLY A 601 -19.47 28.39 -23.26
N ILE A 602 -18.61 28.12 -22.26
CA ILE A 602 -18.58 26.88 -21.48
C ILE A 602 -18.79 27.17 -19.99
N PRO A 603 -19.28 26.20 -19.19
CA PRO A 603 -19.45 26.40 -17.74
C PRO A 603 -18.14 26.79 -17.05
N SER A 604 -18.18 27.78 -16.16
CA SER A 604 -17.01 28.20 -15.36
C SER A 604 -16.43 27.05 -14.52
N SER A 605 -17.30 26.18 -13.99
CA SER A 605 -16.90 24.97 -13.26
C SER A 605 -16.05 24.02 -14.10
N ASN A 606 -16.23 23.98 -15.42
CA ASN A 606 -15.40 23.17 -16.31
C ASN A 606 -14.00 23.77 -16.47
N VAL A 607 -13.90 25.11 -16.55
CA VAL A 607 -12.60 25.80 -16.62
C VAL A 607 -11.85 25.64 -15.30
N PHE A 608 -12.53 25.89 -14.17
CA PHE A 608 -11.98 25.70 -12.84
C PHE A 608 -11.56 24.25 -12.59
N GLY A 609 -12.37 23.28 -13.01
CA GLY A 609 -12.04 21.85 -12.94
C GLY A 609 -10.78 21.51 -13.71
N VAL A 610 -10.56 22.10 -14.89
CA VAL A 610 -9.33 21.89 -15.68
C VAL A 610 -8.12 22.57 -15.02
N VAL A 611 -8.26 23.82 -14.56
CA VAL A 611 -7.17 24.58 -13.94
C VAL A 611 -6.73 23.98 -12.60
N SER A 612 -7.67 23.51 -11.78
CA SER A 612 -7.38 22.85 -10.50
C SER A 612 -6.86 21.41 -10.64
N PHE A 613 -7.11 20.75 -11.77
CA PHE A 613 -6.70 19.36 -12.02
C PHE A 613 -5.28 19.22 -12.59
N TYR A 614 -4.87 20.10 -13.51
CA TYR A 614 -3.54 20.00 -14.14
C TYR A 614 -2.50 20.84 -13.40
N SER A 615 -1.42 20.21 -12.93
CA SER A 615 -0.28 20.87 -12.26
C SER A 615 0.49 21.87 -13.13
N PHE A 616 0.24 21.87 -14.45
CA PHE A 616 0.78 22.85 -15.39
C PHE A 616 0.10 24.22 -15.28
N PHE A 617 -1.12 24.27 -14.75
CA PHE A 617 -1.84 25.52 -14.50
C PHE A 617 -1.67 25.94 -13.03
N THR A 618 -1.56 27.25 -12.80
CA THR A 618 -1.41 27.81 -11.46
C THR A 618 -2.44 28.90 -11.23
N MET A 619 -3.10 28.86 -10.08
CA MET A 619 -4.04 29.91 -9.64
C MET A 619 -3.36 30.98 -8.80
N VAL A 620 -2.10 30.75 -8.42
CA VAL A 620 -1.28 31.63 -7.61
C VAL A 620 -0.21 32.25 -8.52
N PRO A 621 0.11 33.55 -8.38
CA PRO A 621 1.17 34.20 -9.12
C PRO A 621 2.49 33.43 -8.98
N ARG A 622 3.12 33.12 -10.11
CA ARG A 622 4.47 32.55 -10.13
C ARG A 622 5.51 33.64 -10.31
N GLY A 623 6.64 33.46 -9.67
CA GLY A 623 7.80 34.29 -9.84
C GLY A 623 8.39 34.09 -11.24
N ARG A 624 9.16 35.07 -11.70
CA ARG A 624 9.85 35.05 -12.99
C ARG A 624 10.73 33.82 -13.17
N HIS A 625 11.34 33.34 -12.10
CA HIS A 625 12.19 32.16 -12.05
C HIS A 625 11.62 31.10 -11.11
N ILE A 626 11.57 29.84 -11.54
CA ILE A 626 11.05 28.72 -10.75
C ILE A 626 12.21 27.87 -10.24
N ILE A 627 12.38 27.83 -8.92
CA ILE A 627 13.40 27.02 -8.25
C ILE A 627 12.75 25.72 -7.78
N ARG A 628 13.27 24.57 -8.23
CA ARG A 628 12.82 23.24 -7.83
C ARG A 628 13.93 22.49 -7.11
N VAL A 629 13.72 22.17 -5.83
CA VAL A 629 14.67 21.36 -5.06
C VAL A 629 14.25 19.90 -5.07
N CYS A 630 15.18 19.00 -5.41
CA CYS A 630 14.93 17.56 -5.37
C CYS A 630 14.95 17.06 -3.92
N LEU A 631 13.84 16.48 -3.48
CA LEU A 631 13.71 15.74 -2.22
C LEU A 631 13.62 14.22 -2.46
N GLY A 632 14.08 13.76 -3.62
CA GLY A 632 14.26 12.34 -3.89
C GLY A 632 15.28 11.71 -2.95
N THR A 633 15.18 10.40 -2.73
CA THR A 633 15.96 9.67 -1.71
C THR A 633 17.45 10.00 -1.75
N ALA A 634 18.07 10.02 -2.94
CA ALA A 634 19.50 10.34 -3.09
C ALA A 634 19.84 11.78 -2.65
N CYS A 635 19.03 12.77 -3.06
CA CYS A 635 19.21 14.17 -2.68
C CYS A 635 18.94 14.39 -1.19
N PHE A 636 17.90 13.75 -0.65
CA PHE A 636 17.55 13.82 0.77
C PHE A 636 18.69 13.31 1.65
N VAL A 637 19.23 12.12 1.35
CA VAL A 637 20.37 11.53 2.07
C VAL A 637 21.63 12.40 1.95
N LYS A 638 21.85 13.04 0.79
CA LYS A 638 22.97 13.96 0.57
C LYS A 638 22.76 15.36 1.18
N GLY A 639 21.65 15.59 1.88
CA GLY A 639 21.41 16.81 2.65
C GLY A 639 20.65 17.91 1.90
N SER A 640 19.83 17.59 0.89
CA SER A 640 19.00 18.57 0.18
C SER A 640 18.01 19.32 1.08
N GLY A 641 17.69 18.79 2.26
CA GLY A 641 16.93 19.51 3.29
C GLY A 641 17.62 20.80 3.75
N LYS A 642 18.95 20.80 3.89
CA LYS A 642 19.72 22.00 4.26
C LYS A 642 19.76 23.02 3.13
N VAL A 643 19.81 22.55 1.88
CA VAL A 643 19.73 23.39 0.68
C VAL A 643 18.38 24.09 0.64
N LEU A 644 17.30 23.34 0.87
CA LEU A 644 15.94 23.88 0.93
C LEU A 644 15.76 24.90 2.07
N GLU A 645 16.23 24.58 3.27
CA GLU A 645 16.15 25.49 4.43
C GLU A 645 16.91 26.81 4.17
N THR A 646 18.07 26.72 3.51
CA THR A 646 18.86 27.89 3.15
C THR A 646 18.15 28.75 2.10
N LEU A 647 17.52 28.13 1.10
CA LEU A 647 16.71 28.81 0.09
C LEU A 647 15.49 29.51 0.71
N SER A 648 14.73 28.82 1.55
CA SER A 648 13.56 29.40 2.23
C SER A 648 13.96 30.60 3.10
N ARG A 649 15.07 30.51 3.83
CA ARG A 649 15.58 31.63 4.65
C ARG A 649 16.05 32.81 3.80
N HIS A 650 16.74 32.56 2.69
CA HIS A 650 17.26 33.60 1.81
C HIS A 650 16.15 34.33 1.06
N LEU A 651 15.21 33.58 0.47
CA LEU A 651 14.09 34.12 -0.29
C LEU A 651 12.96 34.64 0.60
N LYS A 652 12.97 34.33 1.90
CA LYS A 652 11.92 34.65 2.88
C LYS A 652 10.54 34.14 2.46
N VAL A 653 10.49 32.96 1.86
CA VAL A 653 9.26 32.27 1.41
C VAL A 653 9.30 30.79 1.78
N GLU A 654 8.13 30.22 2.03
CA GLU A 654 7.97 28.78 2.24
C GLU A 654 7.86 28.01 0.92
N VAL A 655 7.86 26.68 1.02
CA VAL A 655 7.71 25.80 -0.15
C VAL A 655 6.29 25.94 -0.72
N GLY A 656 6.21 26.28 -2.01
CA GLY A 656 4.98 26.55 -2.73
C GLY A 656 4.63 28.03 -2.83
N GLU A 657 5.44 28.92 -2.24
CA GLU A 657 5.24 30.37 -2.26
C GLU A 657 6.14 31.07 -3.30
N THR A 658 5.79 32.32 -3.58
CA THR A 658 6.48 33.23 -4.50
C THR A 658 6.94 34.45 -3.73
N THR A 659 8.14 34.96 -4.03
CA THR A 659 8.71 36.15 -3.38
C THR A 659 7.85 37.39 -3.63
N ALA A 660 7.88 38.36 -2.70
CA ALA A 660 7.03 39.56 -2.77
C ALA A 660 7.33 40.42 -4.01
N ASP A 661 8.57 40.43 -4.49
CA ASP A 661 9.02 41.05 -5.74
C ASP A 661 8.65 40.24 -7.00
N ARG A 662 8.04 39.06 -6.83
CA ARG A 662 7.68 38.09 -7.87
C ARG A 662 8.86 37.69 -8.76
N GLU A 663 10.08 37.73 -8.24
CA GLU A 663 11.25 37.23 -8.97
C GLU A 663 11.39 35.71 -8.88
N PHE A 664 11.05 35.08 -7.74
CA PHE A 664 11.27 33.64 -7.53
C PHE A 664 10.04 32.91 -6.98
N SER A 665 9.77 31.71 -7.49
CA SER A 665 8.91 30.71 -6.84
C SER A 665 9.73 29.53 -6.34
N LEU A 666 9.49 29.11 -5.09
CA LEU A 666 10.18 27.97 -4.49
C LEU A 666 9.29 26.73 -4.50
N GLU A 667 9.67 25.71 -5.25
CA GLU A 667 8.99 24.43 -5.37
C GLU A 667 9.89 23.26 -4.91
N VAL A 668 9.28 22.14 -4.52
CA VAL A 668 9.99 20.88 -4.27
C VAL A 668 9.47 19.79 -5.18
N VAL A 669 10.37 18.91 -5.62
CA VAL A 669 10.03 17.77 -6.46
C VAL A 669 10.57 16.48 -5.87
N ARG A 670 9.81 15.40 -6.03
CA ARG A 670 10.20 14.08 -5.50
C ARG A 670 11.36 13.46 -6.28
N CYS A 671 11.56 13.83 -7.54
CA CYS A 671 12.69 13.35 -8.32
C CYS A 671 12.93 14.25 -9.53
N ILE A 672 14.18 14.68 -9.74
CA ILE A 672 14.64 15.36 -10.96
C ILE A 672 15.21 14.36 -11.98
N GLY A 673 15.53 13.13 -11.54
CA GLY A 673 16.11 12.09 -12.40
C GLY A 673 17.63 12.18 -12.58
N ALA A 674 18.29 13.15 -11.95
CA ALA A 674 19.74 13.36 -12.01
C ALA A 674 20.46 12.90 -10.72
N CYS A 675 20.11 11.73 -10.19
CA CYS A 675 20.61 11.27 -8.87
C CYS A 675 22.14 11.19 -8.76
N GLY A 676 22.86 11.03 -9.88
CA GLY A 676 24.33 11.05 -9.92
C GLY A 676 24.95 12.41 -9.58
N LEU A 677 24.13 13.47 -9.54
CA LEU A 677 24.51 14.84 -9.25
C LEU A 677 23.94 15.32 -7.90
N ALA A 678 23.50 14.43 -7.02
CA ALA A 678 22.85 14.80 -5.76
C ALA A 678 23.80 15.54 -4.78
N PRO A 679 23.34 16.59 -4.06
CA PRO A 679 22.01 17.22 -4.10
C PRO A 679 21.73 17.99 -5.40
N VAL A 680 20.53 17.82 -5.95
CA VAL A 680 20.11 18.45 -7.21
C VAL A 680 19.04 19.51 -6.98
N MET A 681 19.22 20.65 -7.64
CA MET A 681 18.26 21.74 -7.76
C MET A 681 18.13 22.10 -9.24
N VAL A 682 16.93 22.50 -9.68
CA VAL A 682 16.71 23.08 -11.01
C VAL A 682 16.24 24.51 -10.83
N VAL A 683 16.83 25.43 -11.57
CA VAL A 683 16.32 26.80 -11.70
C VAL A 683 15.86 26.94 -13.14
N ASP A 684 14.56 27.11 -13.34
CA ASP A 684 13.89 27.05 -14.65
C ASP A 684 14.16 25.74 -15.41
N GLU A 685 15.03 25.78 -16.41
CA GLU A 685 15.47 24.62 -17.21
C GLU A 685 16.89 24.16 -16.83
N ASP A 686 17.63 24.96 -16.06
CA ASP A 686 19.03 24.72 -15.72
C ASP A 686 19.15 23.79 -14.50
N THR A 687 19.82 22.65 -14.69
CA THR A 687 20.01 21.64 -13.65
C THR A 687 21.35 21.84 -12.95
N HIS A 688 21.32 22.07 -11.64
CA HIS A 688 22.48 22.23 -10.79
C HIS A 688 22.70 20.99 -9.91
N GLY A 689 23.91 20.45 -9.97
CA GLY A 689 24.36 19.27 -9.24
C GLY A 689 25.35 19.59 -8.13
N GLU A 690 25.52 18.64 -7.20
CA GLU A 690 26.40 18.73 -6.03
C GLU A 690 26.19 20.04 -5.27
N VAL A 691 24.92 20.42 -5.12
CA VAL A 691 24.55 21.73 -4.58
C VAL A 691 24.78 21.75 -3.08
N GLU A 692 25.74 22.56 -2.65
CA GLU A 692 26.00 22.85 -1.24
C GLU A 692 25.19 24.07 -0.76
N PRO A 693 24.79 24.12 0.53
CA PRO A 693 24.08 25.27 1.09
C PRO A 693 24.79 26.62 0.90
N SER A 694 26.13 26.65 0.92
CA SER A 694 26.95 27.85 0.69
C SER A 694 26.83 28.40 -0.73
N ARG A 695 26.65 27.52 -1.73
CA ARG A 695 26.63 27.87 -3.16
C ARG A 695 25.22 28.13 -3.69
N VAL A 696 24.19 27.74 -2.95
CA VAL A 696 22.79 27.84 -3.40
C VAL A 696 22.35 29.29 -3.62
N VAL A 697 22.83 30.21 -2.77
CA VAL A 697 22.50 31.63 -2.87
C VAL A 697 23.11 32.25 -4.13
N GLU A 698 24.36 31.92 -4.44
CA GLU A 698 25.04 32.42 -5.64
C GLU A 698 24.33 31.98 -6.93
N ILE A 699 23.85 30.72 -6.97
CA ILE A 699 23.11 30.19 -8.12
C ILE A 699 21.80 30.97 -8.33
N VAL A 700 21.06 31.24 -7.26
CA VAL A 700 19.80 31.98 -7.34
C VAL A 700 20.00 33.45 -7.68
N GLU A 701 21.01 34.11 -7.10
CA GLU A 701 21.31 35.51 -7.43
C GLU A 701 21.86 35.67 -8.85
N SER A 702 22.50 34.64 -9.42
CA SER A 702 23.04 34.70 -10.78
C SER A 702 21.97 34.85 -11.87
N VAL A 703 20.72 34.48 -11.58
CA VAL A 703 19.58 34.61 -12.49
C VAL A 703 18.67 35.80 -12.14
N ARG A 704 18.93 36.50 -11.02
CA ARG A 704 18.13 37.65 -10.59
C ARG A 704 18.35 38.83 -11.57
N GLY A 705 17.25 39.37 -12.11
CA GLY A 705 17.30 40.54 -12.98
C GLY A 705 17.69 41.83 -12.24
N PRO A 706 18.01 42.94 -12.94
CA PRO A 706 18.23 44.23 -12.30
C PRO A 706 16.98 44.67 -11.53
N ILE A 707 17.14 44.94 -10.23
CA ILE A 707 16.08 45.34 -9.30
C ILE A 707 15.42 46.63 -9.80
N ALA A 708 14.12 46.57 -10.13
CA ALA A 708 13.31 47.78 -10.22
C ALA A 708 13.11 48.30 -8.79
N SER A 709 13.69 49.46 -8.48
CA SER A 709 13.52 50.15 -7.21
C SER A 709 12.04 50.49 -7.01
N ILE A 710 11.39 49.77 -6.10
CA ILE A 710 10.11 50.23 -5.52
C ILE A 710 10.48 51.28 -4.48
N GLU A 711 10.28 52.55 -4.83
CA GLU A 711 10.33 53.66 -3.90
C GLU A 711 9.28 53.43 -2.80
N GLU A 712 9.70 53.59 -1.53
CA GLU A 712 8.78 53.67 -0.40
C GLU A 712 7.88 54.92 -0.57
N SER A 713 6.58 54.71 -0.75
CA SER A 713 5.54 55.73 -0.50
C SER A 713 4.27 55.09 0.05
#